data_AF-A0A7C4I589-F1
#
_entry.id   AF-A0A7C4I589-F1
#
_cell.length_a   1.000
_cell.length_b   1.000
_cell.length_c   1.000
_cell.angle_alpha   90.00
_cell.angle_beta   90.00
_cell.angle_gamma   90.00
#
_symmetry.space_group_name_H-M   'P 1'
#
loop_
_entity.id
_entity.type
_entity.pdbx_description
1 polymer ?
#
loop_
_entity_poly.entity_id
_entity_poly.type
_entity_poly.pdbx_seq_one_letter_code
_entity_poly.pdbx_strand_id
1 'polypeptide(L)'
;MSLNFPFRTSLVDGCDAVEGILGAEAPSTRAIVDPPRAWRELHDPRFVDRWLQRIGHCIAHPVEVEWIGGERHVQVLGQIVLRFAHDGTITPYLWELGDGPLCNEVDPDLINLAGMPYGWLWLDRFRDAFEHELTLRLGQRDQRTAAYAAWVFRNIRARLRRGESVPKMRRCVADALALDADALAIARRIGLESNPNVSVHMSAYNEVVGHRADYDKLTRECPSLVPLYAALRDVLPPKGEPAARLRRHLIDAGVSPATWRVIHHGNGRLLRLLPEFYRRPGPEAAADLMRIVDLLAPSTQPPLWFVRTLLYYFGNFGQRLDSYYPALQPLAASLRRLMALTERAGSAEIGRIRERLYAVVTWLHENEAAVSHPHARKASWRWFEREAEAWEESGRYFARHDPSRWAAPFEQIDLDGMTVVALQTPLALWDEGRAMRHCAPQLEVLCRSGGTLVFSVRRPGRSRPVATMRADFDMVWRLTQVAACANTVAPPAAQRVAQRVVDLLNAQGWMPSGLLQSGEPLMQALLGDDDAFADHPLQQPDHADRGAAHACGQQRTPADSWPDDHRRSQAMDARTIPRPDAASKASFAGGSTPEGVGCPRTRPRSARFVAKVELFSESVMSERSDAYWLSTNRERSHWFLWTGYYDDEMGEGWVYQVYTYMPRQGVEARTAAAALLECGWRAERDRETLTARPEGVVREGLLKAADIEAIASAVWPD
;
A
#
# COMPACT_ATOMS: atom_id res chain seq x y z
N MET A 1 10.83 50.38 9.98
CA MET A 1 11.21 49.39 11.00
C MET A 1 11.94 48.26 10.30
N SER A 2 13.27 48.28 10.33
CA SER A 2 14.10 47.17 9.87
C SER A 2 13.98 46.05 10.89
N LEU A 3 13.45 44.89 10.50
CA LEU A 3 13.49 43.69 11.32
C LEU A 3 14.97 43.35 11.56
N ASN A 4 15.48 43.69 12.76
CA ASN A 4 16.74 43.19 13.28
C ASN A 4 16.57 41.70 13.55
N PHE A 5 16.60 40.90 12.49
CA PHE A 5 16.78 39.46 12.60
C PHE A 5 18.05 39.18 13.42
N PRO A 6 18.17 38.02 14.08
CA PRO A 6 19.35 37.61 14.82
C PRO A 6 20.45 37.11 13.86
N PHE A 7 20.57 37.72 12.68
CA PHE A 7 21.86 37.76 12.01
C PHE A 7 22.64 38.83 12.78
N ARG A 8 23.35 38.39 13.82
CA ARG A 8 24.17 39.25 14.68
C ARG A 8 25.38 39.84 13.96
N THR A 9 25.34 39.91 12.63
CA THR A 9 26.32 40.63 11.84
C THR A 9 25.85 42.08 11.75
N SER A 10 26.41 42.89 12.64
CA SER A 10 26.62 44.32 12.41
C SER A 10 27.17 44.52 10.99
N LEU A 11 26.28 44.67 10.01
CA LEU A 11 26.60 45.07 8.63
C LEU A 11 26.81 46.59 8.53
N VAL A 12 27.33 47.19 9.61
CA VAL A 12 27.76 48.57 9.64
C VAL A 12 29.28 48.54 9.45
N ASP A 13 29.71 49.01 8.29
CA ASP A 13 31.09 49.33 7.88
C ASP A 13 32.03 48.17 7.47
N GLY A 14 31.90 47.71 6.21
CA GLY A 14 32.92 46.87 5.57
C GLY A 14 32.51 46.28 4.21
N CYS A 15 32.45 47.08 3.15
CA CYS A 15 32.08 46.62 1.80
C CYS A 15 33.17 45.82 1.06
N ASP A 16 34.43 45.82 1.52
CA ASP A 16 35.57 45.38 0.68
C ASP A 16 35.91 43.88 0.78
N ALA A 17 35.31 43.13 1.72
CA ALA A 17 35.69 41.73 1.98
C ALA A 17 34.94 40.68 1.12
N VAL A 18 33.89 41.08 0.39
CA VAL A 18 33.03 40.13 -0.35
C VAL A 18 33.63 39.72 -1.70
N GLU A 19 34.51 40.55 -2.28
CA GLU A 19 35.08 40.30 -3.60
C GLU A 19 36.05 39.10 -3.63
N GLY A 20 36.71 38.77 -2.52
CA GLY A 20 37.69 37.68 -2.46
C GLY A 20 37.10 36.26 -2.41
N ILE A 21 35.87 36.09 -1.94
CA ILE A 21 35.26 34.75 -1.67
C ILE A 21 34.45 34.23 -2.87
N LEU A 22 34.10 35.13 -3.79
CA LEU A 22 33.37 34.82 -5.03
C LEU A 22 34.31 34.72 -6.26
N GLY A 23 35.63 34.82 -6.06
CA GLY A 23 36.64 34.94 -7.10
C GLY A 23 36.79 36.40 -7.56
N ALA A 24 37.92 36.75 -8.19
CA ALA A 24 38.15 38.09 -8.77
C ALA A 24 37.12 38.51 -9.85
N GLU A 25 36.16 37.64 -10.15
CA GLU A 25 34.87 37.94 -10.76
C GLU A 25 33.80 38.09 -9.66
N ALA A 26 33.98 39.04 -8.74
CA ALA A 26 32.92 39.41 -7.83
C ALA A 26 31.67 39.72 -8.67
N PRO A 27 30.51 39.12 -8.37
CA PRO A 27 29.37 39.15 -9.26
C PRO A 27 28.90 40.59 -9.39
N SER A 28 29.29 41.26 -10.48
CA SER A 28 28.53 42.41 -10.90
C SER A 28 27.10 41.91 -11.07
N THR A 29 26.18 42.63 -10.46
CA THR A 29 24.75 42.35 -10.38
C THR A 29 24.11 42.19 -11.78
N ARG A 30 24.88 42.54 -12.82
CA ARG A 30 24.70 42.37 -14.26
C ARG A 30 24.06 41.05 -14.73
N ALA A 31 24.16 39.95 -13.99
CA ALA A 31 23.61 38.67 -14.45
C ALA A 31 22.14 38.41 -14.05
N ILE A 32 21.55 39.04 -13.02
CA ILE A 32 20.08 39.02 -12.77
C ILE A 32 19.45 40.31 -13.33
N VAL A 33 20.05 40.93 -14.35
CA VAL A 33 19.65 42.30 -14.72
C VAL A 33 18.32 42.39 -15.44
N ASP A 34 17.90 41.33 -16.13
CA ASP A 34 16.65 41.36 -16.89
C ASP A 34 15.66 40.33 -16.36
N PRO A 35 14.83 40.69 -15.36
CA PRO A 35 13.65 39.90 -15.05
C PRO A 35 12.77 39.76 -16.30
N PRO A 36 12.17 38.58 -16.54
CA PRO A 36 11.07 38.43 -17.49
C PRO A 36 10.04 39.56 -17.32
N ARG A 37 9.38 39.95 -18.42
CA ARG A 37 8.43 41.09 -18.43
C ARG A 37 7.41 41.03 -17.28
N ALA A 38 6.93 39.84 -16.93
CA ALA A 38 5.98 39.59 -15.85
C ALA A 38 6.47 40.03 -14.44
N TRP A 39 7.78 40.14 -14.24
CA TRP A 39 8.41 40.44 -12.95
C TRP A 39 9.03 41.83 -12.86
N ARG A 40 9.04 42.61 -13.96
CA ARG A 40 9.69 43.95 -13.99
C ARG A 40 9.14 44.90 -12.94
N GLU A 41 7.85 44.83 -12.64
CA GLU A 41 7.19 45.67 -11.62
C GLU A 41 7.61 45.32 -10.20
N LEU A 42 7.95 44.05 -9.93
CA LEU A 42 8.36 43.55 -8.62
C LEU A 42 9.88 43.62 -8.42
N HIS A 43 10.64 43.83 -9.49
CA HIS A 43 12.09 43.76 -9.48
C HIS A 43 12.72 45.10 -9.11
N ASP A 44 13.34 45.13 -7.94
CA ASP A 44 14.29 46.17 -7.57
C ASP A 44 15.71 45.57 -7.53
N PRO A 45 16.62 45.98 -8.44
CA PRO A 45 18.00 45.50 -8.45
C PRO A 45 18.69 45.67 -7.09
N ARG A 46 18.52 46.81 -6.42
CA ARG A 46 19.17 47.07 -5.13
C ARG A 46 18.67 46.12 -4.05
N PHE A 47 17.38 45.79 -4.08
CA PHE A 47 16.80 44.83 -3.15
C PHE A 47 17.40 43.43 -3.34
N VAL A 48 17.46 42.97 -4.58
CA VAL A 48 18.06 41.67 -4.93
C VAL A 48 19.55 41.65 -4.57
N ASP A 49 20.27 42.74 -4.82
CA ASP A 49 21.70 42.86 -4.55
C ASP A 49 22.02 42.77 -3.06
N ARG A 50 21.22 43.43 -2.20
CA ARG A 50 21.35 43.29 -0.73
C ARG A 50 21.16 41.85 -0.28
N TRP A 51 20.20 41.13 -0.86
CA TRP A 51 19.96 39.72 -0.55
C TRP A 51 21.09 38.81 -1.07
N LEU A 52 21.64 39.09 -2.24
CA LEU A 52 22.84 38.40 -2.74
C LEU A 52 24.02 38.60 -1.81
N GLN A 53 24.24 39.83 -1.33
CA GLN A 53 25.29 40.15 -0.35
C GLN A 53 25.07 39.40 0.97
N ARG A 54 23.82 39.35 1.48
CA ARG A 54 23.48 38.59 2.70
C ARG A 54 23.76 37.11 2.55
N ILE A 55 23.33 36.50 1.44
CA ILE A 55 23.56 35.08 1.15
C ILE A 55 25.07 34.82 0.98
N GLY A 56 25.77 35.69 0.25
CA GLY A 56 27.22 35.62 0.07
C GLY A 56 27.97 35.68 1.41
N HIS A 57 27.56 36.57 2.30
CA HIS A 57 28.11 36.69 3.65
C HIS A 57 27.87 35.41 4.47
N CYS A 58 26.64 34.87 4.47
CA CYS A 58 26.36 33.60 5.16
C CYS A 58 27.15 32.42 4.56
N ILE A 59 27.39 32.39 3.26
CA ILE A 59 28.22 31.33 2.63
C ILE A 59 29.70 31.48 3.04
N ALA A 60 30.18 32.72 3.15
CA ALA A 60 31.54 33.05 3.58
C ALA A 60 31.78 32.74 5.06
N HIS A 61 30.78 33.00 5.92
CA HIS A 61 30.81 32.81 7.36
C HIS A 61 29.64 31.93 7.78
N PRO A 62 29.66 30.63 7.42
CA PRO A 62 28.48 29.79 7.57
C PRO A 62 28.24 29.28 8.98
N VAL A 63 29.15 29.55 9.91
CA VAL A 63 29.06 29.05 11.27
C VAL A 63 29.47 30.13 12.27
N GLU A 64 28.68 30.23 13.33
CA GLU A 64 29.04 30.91 14.58
C GLU A 64 28.97 29.87 15.71
N VAL A 65 30.00 29.82 16.57
CA VAL A 65 30.07 28.89 17.70
C VAL A 65 30.09 29.69 18.99
N GLU A 66 29.14 29.42 19.87
CA GLU A 66 29.00 30.04 21.18
C GLU A 66 28.95 28.97 22.27
N TRP A 67 29.34 29.34 23.49
CA TRP A 67 29.21 28.48 24.68
C TRP A 67 28.27 29.15 25.68
N ILE A 68 27.14 28.51 25.97
CA ILE A 68 26.10 29.05 26.84
C ILE A 68 25.81 28.02 27.92
N GLY A 69 26.00 28.38 29.19
CA GLY A 69 25.77 27.46 30.30
C GLY A 69 26.63 26.19 30.28
N GLY A 70 27.78 26.20 29.59
CA GLY A 70 28.64 25.03 29.41
C GLY A 70 28.25 24.11 28.24
N GLU A 71 27.13 24.40 27.56
CA GLU A 71 26.72 23.71 26.34
C GLU A 71 27.30 24.42 25.11
N ARG A 72 27.65 23.64 24.08
CA ARG A 72 28.18 24.18 22.81
C ARG A 72 27.02 24.45 21.87
N HIS A 73 26.87 25.69 21.42
CA HIS A 73 25.87 26.11 20.44
C HIS A 73 26.56 26.38 19.11
N VAL A 74 26.08 25.77 18.03
CA VAL A 74 26.60 25.97 16.68
C VAL A 74 25.47 26.53 15.82
N GLN A 75 25.55 27.81 15.49
CA GLN A 75 24.61 28.47 14.58
C GLN A 75 25.09 28.31 13.15
N VAL A 76 24.27 27.70 12.28
CA VAL A 76 24.60 27.45 10.88
C VAL A 76 23.79 28.39 9.98
N LEU A 77 24.49 29.13 9.13
CA LEU A 77 23.97 30.13 8.18
C LEU A 77 23.07 31.21 8.79
N GLY A 78 23.11 31.40 10.10
CA GLY A 78 22.18 32.27 10.81
C GLY A 78 20.73 31.74 10.87
N GLN A 79 20.47 30.50 10.44
CA GLN A 79 19.12 29.96 10.28
C GLN A 79 18.76 28.88 11.32
N ILE A 80 19.74 28.05 11.68
CA ILE A 80 19.57 26.93 12.61
C ILE A 80 20.60 27.05 13.72
N VAL A 81 20.18 26.81 14.96
CA VAL A 81 21.05 26.71 16.13
C VAL A 81 21.05 25.25 16.58
N LEU A 82 22.23 24.66 16.65
CA LEU A 82 22.41 23.29 17.12
C LEU A 82 23.04 23.31 18.51
N ARG A 83 22.29 22.87 19.51
CA ARG A 83 22.74 22.78 20.89
C ARG A 83 23.28 21.38 21.16
N PHE A 84 24.55 21.29 21.54
CA PHE A 84 25.20 20.04 21.90
C PHE A 84 25.17 19.87 23.43
N ALA A 85 24.46 18.84 23.88
CA ALA A 85 24.44 18.44 25.28
C ALA A 85 25.77 17.78 25.69
N HIS A 86 26.00 17.61 27.00
CA HIS A 86 27.22 17.00 27.54
C HIS A 86 27.43 15.55 27.11
N ASP A 87 26.35 14.81 26.85
CA ASP A 87 26.41 13.43 26.35
C ASP A 87 26.70 13.35 24.84
N GLY A 88 26.72 14.49 24.15
CA GLY A 88 26.96 14.61 22.70
C GLY A 88 25.69 14.59 21.85
N THR A 89 24.50 14.46 22.44
CA THR A 89 23.22 14.60 21.71
C THR A 89 23.00 16.04 21.26
N ILE A 90 22.24 16.21 20.18
CA ILE A 90 22.04 17.49 19.51
C ILE A 90 20.56 17.86 19.49
N THR A 91 20.21 19.03 20.03
CA THR A 91 18.87 19.61 19.89
C THR A 91 18.90 20.72 18.83
N PRO A 92 18.12 20.62 17.74
CA PRO A 92 18.07 21.66 16.73
C PRO A 92 16.98 22.69 17.03
N TYR A 93 17.29 23.95 16.77
CA TYR A 93 16.36 25.07 16.85
C TYR A 93 16.37 25.85 15.53
N LEU A 94 15.21 26.24 15.02
CA LEU A 94 15.10 27.09 13.83
C LEU A 94 14.57 28.47 14.21
N TRP A 95 15.13 29.48 13.57
CA TRP A 95 14.57 30.83 13.61
C TRP A 95 13.31 30.89 12.72
N GLU A 96 12.19 31.28 13.32
CA GLU A 96 10.95 31.52 12.59
C GLU A 96 10.81 32.97 12.13
N LEU A 97 10.16 33.16 10.98
CA LEU A 97 9.86 34.45 10.40
C LEU A 97 8.52 34.93 11.01
N GLY A 98 8.57 35.88 11.95
CA GLY A 98 7.40 36.47 12.59
C GLY A 98 7.65 37.90 13.09
N ASP A 99 6.77 38.42 13.96
CA ASP A 99 6.86 39.78 14.54
C ASP A 99 8.07 40.00 15.47
N GLY A 100 8.90 38.97 15.64
CA GLY A 100 10.18 39.00 16.33
C GLY A 100 10.99 37.72 16.08
N PRO A 101 12.28 37.71 16.46
CA PRO A 101 13.12 36.53 16.35
C PRO A 101 12.68 35.47 17.38
N LEU A 102 11.86 34.52 16.95
CA LEU A 102 11.52 33.33 17.73
C LEU A 102 12.39 32.17 17.29
N CYS A 103 13.06 31.53 18.25
CA CYS A 103 13.89 30.34 18.03
C CYS A 103 13.13 29.14 18.60
N ASN A 104 12.57 28.32 17.72
CA ASN A 104 11.74 27.18 18.12
C ASN A 104 12.52 25.87 17.98
N GLU A 105 12.38 24.99 18.95
CA GLU A 105 12.89 23.62 18.86
C GLU A 105 12.21 22.90 17.68
N VAL A 106 12.99 22.11 16.95
CA VAL A 106 12.51 21.39 15.77
C VAL A 106 12.75 19.91 15.96
N ASP A 107 11.86 19.10 15.40
CA ASP A 107 12.03 17.65 15.36
C ASP A 107 13.38 17.26 14.71
N PRO A 108 14.27 16.54 15.42
CA PRO A 108 15.53 16.04 14.88
C PRO A 108 15.39 15.17 13.61
N ASP A 109 14.23 14.55 13.38
CA ASP A 109 13.95 13.82 12.13
C ASP A 109 13.92 14.73 10.90
N LEU A 110 13.71 16.04 11.07
CA LEU A 110 13.70 17.00 9.96
C LEU A 110 15.11 17.49 9.59
N ILE A 111 16.13 17.22 10.41
CA ILE A 111 17.48 17.73 10.22
C ILE A 111 18.42 16.64 9.71
N ASN A 112 19.03 16.89 8.55
CA ASN A 112 20.03 16.01 7.96
C ASN A 112 21.45 16.53 8.24
N LEU A 113 22.23 15.72 8.95
CA LEU A 113 23.61 16.01 9.35
C LEU A 113 24.61 15.76 8.22
N ALA A 114 24.40 14.71 7.42
CA ALA A 114 25.29 14.40 6.31
C ALA A 114 25.13 15.44 5.18
N GLY A 115 26.20 16.16 4.88
CA GLY A 115 26.21 17.23 3.87
C GLY A 115 25.46 18.48 4.32
N MET A 116 25.34 18.71 5.64
CA MET A 116 24.67 19.89 6.19
C MET A 116 25.28 21.20 5.67
N PRO A 117 24.45 22.18 5.26
CA PRO A 117 23.01 22.06 5.08
C PRO A 117 22.63 21.18 3.88
N TYR A 118 21.69 20.27 4.10
CA TYR A 118 21.30 19.24 3.14
C TYR A 118 20.64 19.85 1.89
N GLY A 119 21.10 19.39 0.72
CA GLY A 119 20.55 19.80 -0.56
C GLY A 119 20.55 21.32 -0.73
N TRP A 120 19.37 21.90 -0.97
CA TRP A 120 19.16 23.33 -1.14
C TRP A 120 18.08 23.87 -0.19
N LEU A 121 17.65 23.09 0.81
CA LEU A 121 16.56 23.46 1.71
C LEU A 121 16.89 24.71 2.54
N TRP A 122 18.16 24.93 2.87
CA TRP A 122 18.63 26.16 3.52
C TRP A 122 18.37 27.42 2.68
N LEU A 123 18.33 27.28 1.36
CA LEU A 123 18.07 28.39 0.46
C LEU A 123 16.57 28.73 0.41
N ASP A 124 15.69 27.76 0.65
CA ASP A 124 14.24 27.99 0.72
C ASP A 124 13.88 28.89 1.90
N ARG A 125 14.57 28.79 3.04
CA ARG A 125 14.38 29.72 4.16
C ARG A 125 14.77 31.16 3.82
N PHE A 126 15.86 31.35 3.06
CA PHE A 126 16.20 32.68 2.54
C PHE A 126 15.17 33.19 1.53
N ARG A 127 14.60 32.31 0.71
CA ARG A 127 13.51 32.65 -0.20
C ARG A 127 12.26 33.10 0.55
N ASP A 128 11.87 32.38 1.59
CA ASP A 128 10.68 32.71 2.40
C ASP A 128 10.89 34.06 3.11
N ALA A 129 12.09 34.31 3.62
CA ALA A 129 12.46 35.60 4.22
C ALA A 129 12.47 36.75 3.19
N PHE A 130 12.95 36.49 1.97
CA PHE A 130 12.90 37.42 0.85
C PHE A 130 11.46 37.74 0.43
N GLU A 131 10.60 36.72 0.30
CA GLU A 131 9.17 36.89 0.00
C GLU A 131 8.50 37.74 1.08
N HIS A 132 8.79 37.47 2.35
CA HIS A 132 8.24 38.21 3.47
C HIS A 132 8.66 39.68 3.45
N GLU A 133 9.96 39.99 3.30
CA GLU A 133 10.44 41.39 3.22
C GLU A 133 9.89 42.11 1.97
N LEU A 134 9.78 41.41 0.84
CA LEU A 134 9.17 41.96 -0.37
C LEU A 134 7.68 42.27 -0.15
N THR A 135 6.95 41.38 0.51
CA THR A 135 5.55 41.55 0.87
C THR A 135 5.35 42.77 1.77
N LEU A 136 6.18 42.92 2.81
CA LEU A 136 6.14 44.10 3.69
C LEU A 136 6.41 45.40 2.93
N ARG A 137 7.34 45.38 1.97
CA ARG A 137 7.68 46.55 1.16
C ARG A 137 6.53 46.95 0.22
N LEU A 138 5.84 45.97 -0.36
CA LEU A 138 4.74 46.22 -1.30
C LEU A 138 3.40 46.45 -0.59
N GLY A 139 3.30 46.13 0.70
CA GLY A 139 2.09 46.28 1.50
C GLY A 139 0.99 45.26 1.18
N GLN A 140 1.26 44.27 0.32
CA GLN A 140 0.31 43.22 -0.08
C GLN A 140 1.03 41.89 -0.27
N ARG A 141 0.43 40.82 0.28
CA ARG A 141 0.85 39.43 0.00
C ARG A 141 -0.02 38.89 -1.12
N ASP A 142 0.59 38.57 -2.25
CA ASP A 142 -0.11 37.94 -3.37
C ASP A 142 0.68 36.74 -3.91
N GLN A 143 0.06 35.97 -4.79
CA GLN A 143 0.71 34.83 -5.43
C GLN A 143 1.88 35.26 -6.35
N ARG A 144 1.94 36.53 -6.77
CA ARG A 144 2.99 37.06 -7.65
C ARG A 144 4.29 37.25 -6.87
N THR A 145 4.26 37.71 -5.61
CA THR A 145 5.48 37.85 -4.79
C THR A 145 6.14 36.50 -4.54
N ALA A 146 5.38 35.47 -4.19
CA ALA A 146 5.88 34.10 -4.02
C ALA A 146 6.48 33.53 -5.31
N ALA A 147 5.78 33.70 -6.45
CA ALA A 147 6.27 33.25 -7.76
C ALA A 147 7.55 33.98 -8.18
N TYR A 148 7.65 35.28 -7.93
CA TYR A 148 8.84 36.08 -8.18
C TYR A 148 10.01 35.66 -7.28
N ALA A 149 9.80 35.48 -5.97
CA ALA A 149 10.82 34.97 -5.05
C ALA A 149 11.36 33.61 -5.52
N ALA A 150 10.48 32.69 -5.91
CA ALA A 150 10.87 31.40 -6.48
C ALA A 150 11.69 31.55 -7.78
N TRP A 151 11.37 32.53 -8.64
CA TRP A 151 12.18 32.84 -9.83
C TRP A 151 13.57 33.38 -9.46
N VAL A 152 13.66 34.36 -8.55
CA VAL A 152 14.95 34.93 -8.09
C VAL A 152 15.85 33.82 -7.53
N PHE A 153 15.33 33.02 -6.60
CA PHE A 153 16.11 31.98 -5.92
C PHE A 153 16.47 30.80 -6.80
N ARG A 154 15.69 30.50 -7.85
CA ARG A 154 16.09 29.54 -8.89
C ARG A 154 17.34 30.01 -9.63
N ASN A 155 17.42 31.31 -9.94
CA ASN A 155 18.59 31.90 -10.60
C ASN A 155 19.81 31.96 -9.64
N ILE A 156 19.60 32.32 -8.38
CA ILE A 156 20.66 32.26 -7.34
C ILE A 156 21.21 30.84 -7.22
N ARG A 157 20.33 29.85 -7.07
CA ARG A 157 20.70 28.43 -7.00
C ARG A 157 21.48 27.97 -8.23
N ALA A 158 21.06 28.36 -9.43
CA ALA A 158 21.74 28.00 -10.67
C ALA A 158 23.18 28.54 -10.72
N ARG A 159 23.44 29.72 -10.14
CA ARG A 159 24.79 30.27 -10.01
C ARG A 159 25.61 29.58 -8.94
N LEU A 160 25.05 29.40 -7.75
CA LEU A 160 25.73 28.73 -6.64
C LEU A 160 26.15 27.30 -6.99
N ARG A 161 25.42 26.63 -7.91
CA ARG A 161 25.81 25.31 -8.46
C ARG A 161 27.12 25.31 -9.25
N ARG A 162 27.51 26.44 -9.84
CA ARG A 162 28.70 26.54 -10.70
C ARG A 162 29.96 26.94 -9.93
N GLY A 163 29.82 27.48 -8.72
CA GLY A 163 30.93 27.95 -7.90
C GLY A 163 31.40 26.92 -6.86
N GLU A 164 32.62 27.10 -6.35
CA GLU A 164 33.20 26.28 -5.28
C GLU A 164 32.74 26.68 -3.87
N SER A 165 32.01 27.80 -3.74
CA SER A 165 31.63 28.38 -2.46
C SER A 165 30.72 27.45 -1.64
N VAL A 166 29.77 26.73 -2.25
CA VAL A 166 28.87 25.81 -1.53
C VAL A 166 29.61 24.58 -0.97
N PRO A 167 30.46 23.87 -1.74
CA PRO A 167 31.34 22.84 -1.17
C PRO A 167 32.22 23.34 -0.03
N LYS A 168 32.81 24.54 -0.15
CA LYS A 168 33.62 25.15 0.91
C LYS A 168 32.81 25.42 2.17
N MET A 169 31.65 26.06 2.01
CA MET A 169 30.69 26.34 3.08
C MET A 169 30.30 25.07 3.83
N ARG A 170 29.98 23.98 3.13
CA ARG A 170 29.64 22.69 3.76
C ARG A 170 30.80 22.06 4.53
N ARG A 171 32.04 22.22 4.06
CA ARG A 171 33.23 21.78 4.82
C ARG A 171 33.37 22.57 6.11
N CYS A 172 33.25 23.90 6.06
CA CYS A 172 33.28 24.75 7.26
C CYS A 172 32.18 24.36 8.26
N VAL A 173 30.97 24.07 7.77
CA VAL A 173 29.88 23.55 8.63
C VAL A 173 30.27 22.20 9.23
N ALA A 174 30.70 21.23 8.43
CA ALA A 174 31.08 19.91 8.93
C ALA A 174 32.21 19.96 9.98
N ASP A 175 33.23 20.77 9.74
CA ASP A 175 34.37 20.98 10.64
C ASP A 175 33.91 21.58 11.98
N ALA A 176 33.01 22.56 11.94
CA ALA A 176 32.51 23.19 13.15
C ALA A 176 31.53 22.31 13.94
N LEU A 177 30.74 21.46 13.26
CA LEU A 177 29.91 20.46 13.95
C LEU A 177 30.78 19.42 14.66
N ALA A 178 31.95 19.07 14.09
CA ALA A 178 32.90 18.12 14.67
C ALA A 178 32.22 16.84 15.20
N LEU A 179 31.31 16.29 14.39
CA LEU A 179 30.50 15.12 14.76
C LEU A 179 31.39 13.87 14.89
N ASP A 180 31.01 12.97 15.79
CA ASP A 180 31.68 11.69 15.93
C ASP A 180 31.51 10.85 14.65
N ALA A 181 32.63 10.54 13.99
CA ALA A 181 32.64 9.86 12.71
C ALA A 181 32.14 8.41 12.81
N ASP A 182 32.38 7.73 13.92
CA ASP A 182 31.91 6.36 14.17
C ASP A 182 30.41 6.36 14.44
N ALA A 183 29.92 7.31 15.25
CA ALA A 183 28.48 7.46 15.49
C ALA A 183 27.73 7.77 14.18
N LEU A 184 28.28 8.63 13.32
CA LEU A 184 27.73 8.88 11.97
C LEU A 184 27.75 7.62 11.10
N ALA A 185 28.81 6.80 11.15
CA ALA A 185 28.89 5.57 10.38
C ALA A 185 27.83 4.54 10.83
N ILE A 186 27.54 4.45 12.13
CA ILE A 186 26.49 3.61 12.69
C ILE A 186 25.11 4.16 12.32
N ALA A 187 24.89 5.47 12.46
CA ALA A 187 23.61 6.12 12.11
C ALA A 187 23.24 5.92 10.63
N ARG A 188 24.22 5.93 9.72
CA ARG A 188 24.00 5.54 8.30
C ARG A 188 23.47 4.12 8.14
N ARG A 189 23.90 3.18 8.98
CA ARG A 189 23.42 1.80 8.97
C ARG A 189 21.99 1.70 9.49
N ILE A 190 21.61 2.51 10.49
CA ILE A 190 20.23 2.61 11.00
C ILE A 190 19.28 3.05 9.89
N GLY A 191 19.64 4.08 9.13
CA GLY A 191 18.87 4.52 7.94
C GLY A 191 18.83 3.48 6.81
N LEU A 192 19.59 2.38 6.95
CA LEU A 192 19.70 1.30 5.99
C LEU A 192 20.12 1.78 4.60
N GLU A 193 20.83 2.90 4.48
CA GLU A 193 21.16 3.48 3.20
C GLU A 193 22.50 2.92 2.69
N SER A 194 22.53 2.38 1.46
CA SER A 194 23.79 1.82 0.90
C SER A 194 24.72 2.88 0.31
N ASN A 195 24.22 4.09 0.06
CA ASN A 195 25.00 5.14 -0.56
C ASN A 195 25.60 6.03 0.55
N PRO A 196 26.92 6.24 0.60
CA PRO A 196 27.55 7.08 1.62
C PRO A 196 27.16 8.57 1.51
N ASN A 197 26.60 8.99 0.37
CA ASN A 197 25.99 10.32 0.17
C ASN A 197 24.53 10.39 0.71
N VAL A 198 24.09 9.30 1.34
CA VAL A 198 22.94 9.14 2.24
C VAL A 198 22.80 10.23 3.28
N SER A 199 21.69 10.96 3.34
CA SER A 199 21.38 11.88 4.42
C SER A 199 21.23 11.12 5.74
N VAL A 200 22.01 11.52 6.75
CA VAL A 200 21.89 10.99 8.11
C VAL A 200 21.01 11.94 8.89
N HIS A 201 19.84 11.47 9.32
CA HIS A 201 18.96 12.24 10.20
C HIS A 201 19.60 12.43 11.58
N MET A 202 19.36 13.59 12.20
CA MET A 202 19.91 13.92 13.51
C MET A 202 19.37 13.02 14.61
N SER A 203 18.11 12.62 14.52
CA SER A 203 17.50 11.60 15.40
C SER A 203 18.30 10.30 15.43
N ALA A 204 18.69 9.77 14.26
CA ALA A 204 19.49 8.55 14.15
C ALA A 204 20.92 8.72 14.71
N TYR A 205 21.48 9.93 14.63
CA TYR A 205 22.77 10.22 15.28
C TYR A 205 22.62 10.29 16.82
N ASN A 206 21.61 11.02 17.31
CA ASN A 206 21.32 11.13 18.74
C ASN A 206 20.98 9.76 19.35
N GLU A 207 20.27 8.92 18.61
CA GLU A 207 20.00 7.52 18.93
C GLU A 207 21.31 6.76 19.22
N VAL A 208 22.29 6.88 18.33
CA VAL A 208 23.58 6.22 18.49
C VAL A 208 24.36 6.79 19.66
N VAL A 209 24.37 8.11 19.82
CA VAL A 209 25.09 8.77 20.93
C VAL A 209 24.50 8.37 22.29
N GLY A 210 23.17 8.44 22.44
CA GLY A 210 22.49 8.09 23.67
C GLY A 210 22.65 6.62 24.09
N HIS A 211 22.92 5.73 23.13
CA HIS A 211 23.09 4.29 23.36
C HIS A 211 24.44 3.77 22.85
N ARG A 212 25.48 4.59 22.94
CA ARG A 212 26.78 4.35 22.29
C ARG A 212 27.38 2.98 22.61
N ALA A 213 27.34 2.58 23.89
CA ALA A 213 27.92 1.32 24.33
C ALA A 213 27.29 0.10 23.63
N ASP A 214 25.96 0.13 23.43
CA ASP A 214 25.22 -0.97 22.79
C ASP A 214 25.50 -1.01 21.28
N TYR A 215 25.48 0.16 20.63
CA TYR A 215 25.75 0.27 19.20
C TYR A 215 27.19 -0.07 18.83
N ASP A 216 28.18 0.33 19.63
CA ASP A 216 29.58 -0.04 19.43
C ASP A 216 29.75 -1.56 19.52
N LYS A 217 29.09 -2.17 20.51
CA LYS A 217 29.14 -3.63 20.70
C LYS A 217 28.50 -4.38 19.53
N LEU A 218 27.27 -4.01 19.16
CA LEU A 218 26.59 -4.61 18.00
C LEU A 218 27.39 -4.40 16.71
N THR A 219 27.98 -3.24 16.51
CA THR A 219 28.78 -2.94 15.32
C THR A 219 30.00 -3.84 15.21
N ARG A 220 30.66 -4.16 16.33
CA ARG A 220 31.81 -5.07 16.38
C ARG A 220 31.40 -6.54 16.22
N GLU A 221 30.35 -6.98 16.89
CA GLU A 221 30.04 -8.41 17.05
C GLU A 221 29.00 -8.92 16.04
N CYS A 222 27.99 -8.11 15.73
CA CYS A 222 26.84 -8.48 14.90
C CYS A 222 26.24 -7.27 14.17
N PRO A 223 26.99 -6.67 13.20
CA PRO A 223 26.61 -5.40 12.57
C PRO A 223 25.29 -5.44 11.79
N SER A 224 24.83 -6.64 11.43
CA SER A 224 23.53 -6.92 10.81
C SER A 224 22.33 -6.56 11.69
N LEU A 225 22.53 -6.55 13.01
CA LEU A 225 21.49 -6.29 14.01
C LEU A 225 21.32 -4.81 14.35
N VAL A 226 22.26 -3.93 13.96
CA VAL A 226 22.18 -2.49 14.24
C VAL A 226 20.85 -1.86 13.83
N PRO A 227 20.31 -2.08 12.63
CA PRO A 227 19.03 -1.48 12.22
C PRO A 227 17.85 -2.04 13.02
N LEU A 228 17.92 -3.32 13.39
CA LEU A 228 16.87 -4.00 14.16
C LEU A 228 16.88 -3.57 15.63
N TYR A 229 18.06 -3.33 16.18
CA TYR A 229 18.21 -2.72 17.49
C TYR A 229 17.55 -1.34 17.51
N ALA A 230 17.89 -0.47 16.56
CA ALA A 230 17.29 0.85 16.46
C ALA A 230 15.75 0.80 16.38
N ALA A 231 15.18 -0.14 15.62
CA ALA A 231 13.73 -0.28 15.48
C ALA A 231 13.02 -0.83 16.72
N LEU A 232 13.73 -1.51 17.63
CA LEU A 232 13.16 -2.18 18.81
C LEU A 232 13.62 -1.58 20.15
N ARG A 233 14.59 -0.67 20.14
CA ARG A 233 15.33 -0.22 21.35
C ARG A 233 14.41 0.18 22.49
N ASP A 234 13.35 0.93 22.21
CA ASP A 234 12.44 1.47 23.22
C ASP A 234 11.60 0.42 23.96
N VAL A 235 11.46 -0.79 23.40
CA VAL A 235 10.76 -1.91 24.04
C VAL A 235 11.71 -2.96 24.63
N LEU A 236 13.02 -2.74 24.51
CA LEU A 236 14.02 -3.63 25.08
C LEU A 236 14.31 -3.26 26.54
N PRO A 237 14.57 -4.26 27.42
CA PRO A 237 15.02 -3.98 28.78
C PRO A 237 16.30 -3.12 28.79
N PRO A 238 16.47 -2.16 29.71
CA PRO A 238 17.59 -1.21 29.66
C PRO A 238 18.96 -1.84 30.00
N LYS A 239 18.97 -3.03 30.62
CA LYS A 239 20.20 -3.72 31.04
C LYS A 239 20.35 -5.06 30.33
N GLY A 240 21.61 -5.46 30.11
CA GLY A 240 21.99 -6.76 29.58
C GLY A 240 22.54 -6.68 28.16
N GLU A 241 22.92 -7.84 27.64
CA GLU A 241 23.61 -7.94 26.37
C GLU A 241 22.69 -7.59 25.17
N PRO A 242 23.02 -6.60 24.32
CA PRO A 242 22.10 -6.09 23.29
C PRO A 242 21.52 -7.17 22.35
N ALA A 243 22.37 -8.05 21.83
CA ALA A 243 21.94 -9.14 20.97
C ALA A 243 21.06 -10.16 21.71
N ALA A 244 21.35 -10.42 23.00
CA ALA A 244 20.53 -11.32 23.81
C ALA A 244 19.17 -10.71 24.16
N ARG A 245 19.12 -9.39 24.42
CA ARG A 245 17.86 -8.66 24.62
C ARG A 245 16.97 -8.73 23.38
N LEU A 246 17.54 -8.46 22.21
CA LEU A 246 16.85 -8.59 20.91
C LEU A 246 16.32 -10.01 20.70
N ARG A 247 17.18 -11.01 20.89
CA ARG A 247 16.80 -12.41 20.74
C ARG A 247 15.62 -12.78 21.63
N ARG A 248 15.68 -12.41 22.92
CA ARG A 248 14.61 -12.71 23.88
C ARG A 248 13.31 -12.04 23.45
N HIS A 249 13.34 -10.74 23.17
CA HIS A 249 12.16 -9.99 22.73
C HIS A 249 11.51 -10.61 21.47
N LEU A 250 12.31 -10.99 20.47
CA LEU A 250 11.78 -11.61 19.25
C LEU A 250 11.22 -13.01 19.48
N ILE A 251 11.84 -13.82 20.34
CA ILE A 251 11.31 -15.14 20.71
C ILE A 251 9.98 -14.99 21.44
N ASP A 252 9.89 -14.04 22.37
CA ASP A 252 8.65 -13.73 23.09
C ASP A 252 7.56 -13.22 22.12
N ALA A 253 7.96 -12.53 21.05
CA ALA A 253 7.08 -12.12 19.95
C ALA A 253 6.76 -13.24 18.93
N GLY A 254 7.21 -14.48 19.17
CA GLY A 254 6.88 -15.65 18.35
C GLY A 254 7.85 -15.95 17.20
N VAL A 255 9.03 -15.32 17.15
CA VAL A 255 10.07 -15.63 16.15
C VAL A 255 10.87 -16.85 16.60
N SER A 256 11.02 -17.86 15.73
CA SER A 256 11.73 -19.08 16.11
C SER A 256 13.25 -18.85 16.26
N PRO A 257 13.93 -19.69 17.07
CA PRO A 257 15.40 -19.67 17.16
C PRO A 257 16.12 -19.93 15.82
N ALA A 258 15.49 -20.61 14.87
CA ALA A 258 16.04 -20.81 13.53
C ALA A 258 16.06 -19.50 12.75
N THR A 259 14.94 -18.78 12.74
CA THR A 259 14.83 -17.47 12.10
C THR A 259 15.72 -16.42 12.75
N TRP A 260 15.87 -16.45 14.08
CA TRP A 260 16.85 -15.62 14.76
C TRP A 260 18.27 -15.79 14.18
N ARG A 261 18.72 -17.04 13.94
CA ARG A 261 20.04 -17.28 13.33
C ARG A 261 20.15 -16.67 11.95
N VAL A 262 19.09 -16.76 11.14
CA VAL A 262 19.03 -16.14 9.81
C VAL A 262 19.16 -14.62 9.91
N ILE A 263 18.43 -13.98 10.83
CA ILE A 263 18.47 -12.53 11.06
C ILE A 263 19.86 -12.11 11.56
N HIS A 264 20.39 -12.82 12.54
CA HIS A 264 21.69 -12.56 13.17
C HIS A 264 22.84 -12.61 12.16
N HIS A 265 22.83 -13.56 11.22
CA HIS A 265 23.84 -13.67 10.16
C HIS A 265 23.48 -12.93 8.87
N GLY A 266 22.38 -12.18 8.86
CA GLY A 266 21.91 -11.41 7.72
C GLY A 266 22.68 -10.11 7.49
N ASN A 267 22.05 -9.16 6.80
CA ASN A 267 22.61 -7.84 6.46
C ASN A 267 21.67 -6.67 6.80
N GLY A 268 20.59 -6.92 7.56
CA GLY A 268 19.63 -5.89 8.00
C GLY A 268 18.74 -5.29 6.89
N ARG A 269 18.99 -5.57 5.60
CA ARG A 269 18.30 -4.92 4.47
C ARG A 269 16.78 -5.10 4.45
N LEU A 270 16.24 -6.14 5.09
CA LEU A 270 14.81 -6.36 5.19
C LEU A 270 14.10 -5.20 5.90
N LEU A 271 14.77 -4.53 6.84
CA LEU A 271 14.15 -3.44 7.59
C LEU A 271 13.89 -2.19 6.73
N ARG A 272 14.42 -2.13 5.49
CA ARG A 272 14.08 -1.08 4.52
C ARG A 272 12.61 -1.11 4.14
N LEU A 273 11.95 -2.25 4.37
CA LEU A 273 10.55 -2.44 4.10
C LEU A 273 9.66 -1.75 5.15
N LEU A 274 10.18 -1.43 6.34
CA LEU A 274 9.39 -0.78 7.41
C LEU A 274 8.82 0.58 6.96
N PRO A 275 9.63 1.59 6.58
CA PRO A 275 9.09 2.87 6.14
C PRO A 275 8.38 2.80 4.78
N GLU A 276 8.60 1.73 4.00
CA GLU A 276 7.95 1.53 2.70
C GLU A 276 6.51 1.01 2.84
N PHE A 277 6.27 0.08 3.78
CA PHE A 277 5.03 -0.69 3.85
C PHE A 277 4.20 -0.49 5.12
N TYR A 278 4.82 -0.07 6.22
CA TYR A 278 4.12 0.08 7.49
C TYR A 278 3.68 1.53 7.70
N ARG A 279 2.45 1.70 8.20
CA ARG A 279 1.89 3.02 8.50
C ARG A 279 2.70 3.74 9.57
N ARG A 280 3.11 2.98 10.59
CA ARG A 280 3.95 3.42 11.70
C ARG A 280 5.18 2.51 11.76
N PRO A 281 6.32 2.91 11.17
CA PRO A 281 7.55 2.17 11.38
C PRO A 281 7.94 2.28 12.86
N GLY A 282 8.09 1.13 13.52
CA GLY A 282 8.32 1.06 14.96
C GLY A 282 8.47 -0.39 15.44
N PRO A 283 8.47 -0.62 16.76
CA PRO A 283 8.73 -1.93 17.33
C PRO A 283 7.76 -3.02 16.86
N GLU A 284 6.47 -2.72 16.80
CA GLU A 284 5.42 -3.67 16.40
C GLU A 284 5.58 -4.05 14.92
N ALA A 285 5.88 -3.07 14.06
CA ALA A 285 6.14 -3.28 12.63
C ALA A 285 7.40 -4.12 12.41
N ALA A 286 8.47 -3.87 13.18
CA ALA A 286 9.69 -4.67 13.13
C ALA A 286 9.43 -6.13 13.56
N ALA A 287 8.70 -6.34 14.66
CA ALA A 287 8.32 -7.67 15.12
C ALA A 287 7.39 -8.39 14.14
N ASP A 288 6.41 -7.69 13.54
CA ASP A 288 5.55 -8.21 12.47
C ASP A 288 6.37 -8.67 11.26
N LEU A 289 7.31 -7.85 10.77
CA LEU A 289 8.18 -8.22 9.67
C LEU A 289 9.04 -9.44 10.00
N MET A 290 9.58 -9.54 11.22
CA MET A 290 10.35 -10.73 11.64
C MET A 290 9.49 -11.99 11.74
N ARG A 291 8.21 -11.87 12.15
CA ARG A 291 7.24 -12.98 12.12
C ARG A 291 6.92 -13.41 10.69
N ILE A 292 6.87 -12.49 9.73
CA ILE A 292 6.74 -12.85 8.31
C ILE A 292 7.97 -13.62 7.82
N VAL A 293 9.18 -13.18 8.18
CA VAL A 293 10.41 -13.93 7.86
C VAL A 293 10.37 -15.32 8.50
N ASP A 294 9.88 -15.44 9.74
CA ASP A 294 9.71 -16.73 10.41
C ASP A 294 8.68 -17.62 9.73
N LEU A 295 7.56 -17.04 9.31
CA LEU A 295 6.53 -17.71 8.55
C LEU A 295 7.09 -18.34 7.28
N LEU A 296 8.04 -17.70 6.59
CA LEU A 296 8.70 -18.25 5.40
C LEU A 296 9.66 -19.41 5.70
N ALA A 297 10.07 -19.58 6.96
CA ALA A 297 11.03 -20.58 7.43
C ALA A 297 12.28 -20.73 6.55
N PRO A 298 12.96 -19.62 6.20
CA PRO A 298 14.06 -19.67 5.24
C PRO A 298 15.33 -20.27 5.88
N SER A 299 16.20 -20.87 5.06
CA SER A 299 17.52 -21.34 5.51
C SER A 299 18.58 -20.24 5.47
N THR A 300 18.33 -19.20 4.66
CA THR A 300 19.17 -18.01 4.48
C THR A 300 18.33 -16.74 4.55
N GLN A 301 18.93 -15.56 4.57
CA GLN A 301 18.13 -14.33 4.57
C GLN A 301 17.29 -14.26 3.27
N PRO A 302 15.95 -14.12 3.36
CA PRO A 302 15.12 -14.09 2.17
C PRO A 302 15.48 -12.87 1.30
N PRO A 303 15.48 -13.01 -0.03
CA PRO A 303 15.75 -11.89 -0.92
C PRO A 303 14.76 -10.75 -0.69
N LEU A 304 15.25 -9.51 -0.66
CA LEU A 304 14.42 -8.32 -0.42
C LEU A 304 13.23 -8.24 -1.39
N TRP A 305 13.43 -8.60 -2.66
CA TRP A 305 12.38 -8.59 -3.68
C TRP A 305 11.27 -9.60 -3.40
N PHE A 306 11.58 -10.71 -2.73
CA PHE A 306 10.60 -11.75 -2.41
C PHE A 306 9.63 -11.24 -1.34
N VAL A 307 10.17 -10.80 -0.19
CA VAL A 307 9.36 -10.25 0.91
C VAL A 307 8.62 -8.99 0.47
N ARG A 308 9.28 -8.10 -0.28
CA ARG A 308 8.64 -6.92 -0.86
C ARG A 308 7.45 -7.27 -1.76
N THR A 309 7.53 -8.33 -2.56
CA THR A 309 6.42 -8.77 -3.41
C THR A 309 5.23 -9.25 -2.57
N LEU A 310 5.48 -9.93 -1.44
CA LEU A 310 4.43 -10.32 -0.51
C LEU A 310 3.74 -9.11 0.11
N LEU A 311 4.52 -8.14 0.61
CA LEU A 311 3.95 -6.93 1.23
C LEU A 311 3.18 -6.08 0.20
N TYR A 312 3.68 -5.93 -1.02
CA TYR A 312 2.98 -5.19 -2.09
C TYR A 312 1.63 -5.78 -2.46
N TYR A 313 1.43 -7.07 -2.24
CA TYR A 313 0.15 -7.69 -2.55
C TYR A 313 -0.95 -7.20 -1.59
N PHE A 314 -0.63 -7.10 -0.29
CA PHE A 314 -1.59 -6.75 0.76
C PHE A 314 -1.64 -5.26 1.10
N GLY A 315 -0.59 -4.50 0.75
CA GLY A 315 -0.50 -3.08 1.07
C GLY A 315 0.29 -2.31 0.03
N ASN A 316 0.15 -0.98 0.03
CA ASN A 316 0.83 -0.12 -0.91
C ASN A 316 1.17 1.25 -0.32
N PHE A 317 1.81 2.13 -1.12
CA PHE A 317 2.25 3.45 -0.66
C PHE A 317 1.10 4.31 -0.10
N GLY A 318 -0.11 4.20 -0.65
CA GLY A 318 -1.31 4.91 -0.20
C GLY A 318 -2.13 4.15 0.86
N GLN A 319 -1.92 2.84 0.99
CA GLN A 319 -2.63 1.98 1.94
C GLN A 319 -1.62 1.09 2.68
N ARG A 320 -0.87 1.72 3.60
CA ARG A 320 0.03 1.00 4.49
C ARG A 320 -0.76 0.39 5.64
N LEU A 321 -0.43 -0.85 5.99
CA LEU A 321 -1.03 -1.58 7.11
C LEU A 321 -0.20 -1.42 8.39
N ASP A 322 -0.81 -1.65 9.54
CA ASP A 322 -0.10 -1.78 10.82
C ASP A 322 0.53 -3.17 10.99
N SER A 323 -0.04 -4.20 10.36
CA SER A 323 0.44 -5.60 10.40
C SER A 323 0.09 -6.34 9.12
N TYR A 324 1.02 -7.16 8.64
CA TYR A 324 0.87 -8.00 7.44
C TYR A 324 0.82 -9.50 7.78
N TYR A 325 1.33 -9.88 8.96
CA TYR A 325 1.40 -11.28 9.37
C TYR A 325 0.03 -12.01 9.35
N PRO A 326 -1.08 -11.45 9.87
CA PRO A 326 -2.38 -12.12 9.85
C PRO A 326 -2.85 -12.47 8.44
N ALA A 327 -2.70 -11.55 7.48
CA ALA A 327 -3.11 -11.76 6.10
C ALA A 327 -2.27 -12.84 5.37
N LEU A 328 -1.01 -13.01 5.76
CA LEU A 328 -0.10 -14.00 5.19
C LEU A 328 -0.20 -15.38 5.86
N GLN A 329 -0.71 -15.45 7.09
CA GLN A 329 -0.79 -16.67 7.88
C GLN A 329 -1.56 -17.81 7.17
N PRO A 330 -2.74 -17.57 6.54
CA PRO A 330 -3.46 -18.63 5.83
C PRO A 330 -2.65 -19.26 4.68
N LEU A 331 -1.71 -18.51 4.11
CA LEU A 331 -0.87 -18.94 2.99
C LEU A 331 0.47 -19.55 3.43
N ALA A 332 0.74 -19.66 4.75
CA ALA A 332 2.06 -19.99 5.29
C ALA A 332 2.68 -21.27 4.69
N ALA A 333 1.90 -22.34 4.53
CA ALA A 333 2.42 -23.60 4.00
C ALA A 333 2.96 -23.46 2.56
N SER A 334 2.28 -22.68 1.73
CA SER A 334 2.66 -22.45 0.34
C SER A 334 3.78 -21.43 0.23
N LEU A 335 3.73 -20.35 1.02
CA LEU A 335 4.80 -19.36 1.04
C LEU A 335 6.14 -19.97 1.50
N ARG A 336 6.15 -20.86 2.51
CA ARG A 336 7.32 -21.67 2.87
C ARG A 336 7.84 -22.50 1.71
N ARG A 337 6.93 -23.14 0.97
CA ARG A 337 7.30 -23.94 -0.20
C ARG A 337 7.92 -23.08 -1.30
N LEU A 338 7.33 -21.92 -1.60
CA LEU A 338 7.87 -20.97 -2.58
C LEU A 338 9.24 -20.45 -2.16
N MET A 339 9.44 -20.15 -0.87
CA MET A 339 10.74 -19.75 -0.34
C MET A 339 11.78 -20.87 -0.51
N ALA A 340 11.46 -22.10 -0.10
CA ALA A 340 12.36 -23.24 -0.26
C ALA A 340 12.71 -23.56 -1.72
N LEU A 341 11.77 -23.34 -2.66
CA LEU A 341 12.04 -23.44 -4.10
C LEU A 341 12.97 -22.32 -4.57
N THR A 342 12.77 -21.09 -4.07
CA THR A 342 13.61 -19.93 -4.40
C THR A 342 15.05 -20.10 -3.90
N GLU A 343 15.27 -20.68 -2.72
CA GLU A 343 16.63 -20.92 -2.19
C GLU A 343 17.42 -21.97 -2.97
N ARG A 344 16.72 -22.91 -3.63
CA ARG A 344 17.33 -23.97 -4.44
C ARG A 344 17.50 -23.62 -5.91
N ALA A 345 16.87 -22.53 -6.34
CA ALA A 345 16.84 -22.11 -7.73
C ALA A 345 18.21 -21.60 -8.19
N GLY A 346 18.61 -21.98 -9.40
CA GLY A 346 19.77 -21.37 -10.07
C GLY A 346 19.48 -19.94 -10.53
N SER A 347 20.51 -19.18 -10.93
CA SER A 347 20.36 -17.75 -11.30
C SER A 347 19.32 -17.49 -12.39
N ALA A 348 19.21 -18.36 -13.41
CA ALA A 348 18.21 -18.23 -14.47
C ALA A 348 16.78 -18.46 -13.94
N GLU A 349 16.61 -19.45 -13.06
CA GLU A 349 15.31 -19.76 -12.45
C GLU A 349 14.86 -18.66 -11.48
N ILE A 350 15.78 -18.04 -10.74
CA ILE A 350 15.49 -16.88 -9.88
C ILE A 350 14.88 -15.72 -10.70
N GLY A 351 15.38 -15.47 -11.91
CA GLY A 351 14.80 -14.46 -12.80
C GLY A 351 13.33 -14.74 -13.10
N ARG A 352 13.03 -15.98 -13.52
CA ARG A 352 11.66 -16.43 -13.78
C ARG A 352 10.76 -16.40 -12.54
N ILE A 353 11.27 -16.87 -11.40
CA ILE A 353 10.54 -16.83 -10.12
C ILE A 353 10.18 -15.38 -9.79
N ARG A 354 11.15 -14.46 -9.85
CA ARG A 354 10.93 -13.04 -9.56
C ARG A 354 9.90 -12.39 -10.49
N GLU A 355 9.87 -12.78 -11.75
CA GLU A 355 8.92 -12.26 -12.73
C GLU A 355 7.49 -12.74 -12.45
N ARG A 356 7.32 -14.01 -12.08
CA ARG A 356 6.00 -14.66 -11.92
C ARG A 356 5.50 -14.75 -10.47
N LEU A 357 6.33 -14.43 -9.47
CA LEU A 357 5.95 -14.52 -8.04
C LEU A 357 4.67 -13.74 -7.71
N TYR A 358 4.51 -12.53 -8.25
CA TYR A 358 3.30 -11.74 -7.98
C TYR A 358 2.03 -12.47 -8.42
N ALA A 359 2.00 -12.99 -9.66
CA ALA A 359 0.87 -13.74 -10.19
C ALA A 359 0.57 -15.01 -9.36
N VAL A 360 1.61 -15.73 -8.95
CA VAL A 360 1.48 -16.90 -8.08
C VAL A 360 0.90 -16.54 -6.72
N VAL A 361 1.36 -15.46 -6.09
CA VAL A 361 0.85 -15.00 -4.78
C VAL A 361 -0.60 -14.54 -4.88
N THR A 362 -0.95 -13.80 -5.94
CA THR A 362 -2.34 -13.44 -6.22
C THR A 362 -3.22 -14.68 -6.35
N TRP A 363 -2.82 -15.64 -7.19
CA TRP A 363 -3.57 -16.89 -7.35
C TRP A 363 -3.74 -17.63 -6.02
N LEU A 364 -2.67 -17.73 -5.21
CA LEU A 364 -2.72 -18.38 -3.90
C LEU A 364 -3.73 -17.72 -2.95
N HIS A 365 -3.77 -16.39 -2.92
CA HIS A 365 -4.70 -15.65 -2.07
C HIS A 365 -6.15 -15.85 -2.51
N GLU A 366 -6.43 -15.63 -3.80
CA GLU A 366 -7.78 -15.76 -4.38
C GLU A 366 -8.32 -17.21 -4.36
N ASN A 367 -7.44 -18.20 -4.16
CA ASN A 367 -7.79 -19.61 -4.18
C ASN A 367 -7.38 -20.36 -2.90
N GLU A 368 -7.46 -19.71 -1.74
CA GLU A 368 -7.00 -20.27 -0.45
C GLU A 368 -7.46 -21.72 -0.20
N ALA A 369 -8.71 -22.06 -0.56
CA ALA A 369 -9.25 -23.41 -0.44
C ALA A 369 -8.49 -24.46 -1.27
N ALA A 370 -7.98 -24.08 -2.45
CA ALA A 370 -7.12 -24.93 -3.28
C ALA A 370 -5.70 -25.05 -2.69
N VAL A 371 -5.25 -24.06 -1.93
CA VAL A 371 -3.93 -23.99 -1.31
C VAL A 371 -3.78 -24.91 -0.09
N SER A 372 -4.88 -25.17 0.61
CA SER A 372 -4.93 -26.14 1.71
C SER A 372 -4.71 -27.60 1.27
N HIS A 373 -4.60 -27.86 -0.04
CA HIS A 373 -4.35 -29.20 -0.55
C HIS A 373 -2.95 -29.70 -0.18
N PRO A 374 -2.79 -30.94 0.33
CA PRO A 374 -1.49 -31.56 0.59
C PRO A 374 -0.49 -31.53 -0.58
N HIS A 375 -0.97 -31.35 -1.82
CA HIS A 375 -0.13 -31.25 -3.02
C HIS A 375 0.63 -29.94 -3.11
N ALA A 376 0.06 -28.82 -2.65
CA ALA A 376 0.74 -27.51 -2.70
C ALA A 376 2.06 -27.54 -1.89
N ARG A 377 2.10 -28.29 -0.79
CA ARG A 377 3.31 -28.47 0.04
C ARG A 377 4.47 -29.17 -0.68
N LYS A 378 4.16 -29.99 -1.69
CA LYS A 378 5.15 -30.76 -2.49
C LYS A 378 5.29 -30.27 -3.92
N ALA A 379 4.47 -29.29 -4.32
CA ALA A 379 4.44 -28.76 -5.68
C ALA A 379 5.79 -28.18 -6.10
N SER A 380 6.13 -28.31 -7.39
CA SER A 380 7.28 -27.63 -7.99
C SER A 380 6.90 -26.19 -8.35
N TRP A 381 7.90 -25.35 -8.63
CA TRP A 381 7.65 -23.99 -9.12
C TRP A 381 6.76 -23.99 -10.39
N ARG A 382 7.08 -24.86 -11.35
CA ARG A 382 6.31 -25.02 -12.59
C ARG A 382 4.84 -25.37 -12.35
N TRP A 383 4.53 -26.09 -11.27
CA TRP A 383 3.14 -26.36 -10.90
C TRP A 383 2.44 -25.06 -10.49
N PHE A 384 3.02 -24.29 -9.55
CA PHE A 384 2.46 -23.01 -9.11
C PHE A 384 2.24 -22.04 -10.28
N GLU A 385 3.23 -21.95 -11.16
CA GLU A 385 3.17 -21.09 -12.34
C GLU A 385 2.05 -21.50 -13.29
N ARG A 386 1.89 -22.80 -13.57
CA ARG A 386 0.82 -23.30 -14.44
C ARG A 386 -0.56 -23.06 -13.84
N GLU A 387 -0.74 -23.27 -12.54
CA GLU A 387 -2.04 -23.02 -11.90
C GLU A 387 -2.37 -21.52 -11.91
N ALA A 388 -1.38 -20.66 -11.67
CA ALA A 388 -1.54 -19.21 -11.79
C ALA A 388 -1.85 -18.78 -13.23
N GLU A 389 -1.18 -19.35 -14.25
CA GLU A 389 -1.46 -19.10 -15.67
C GLU A 389 -2.87 -19.52 -16.06
N ALA A 390 -3.31 -20.70 -15.63
CA ALA A 390 -4.66 -21.19 -15.90
C ALA A 390 -5.72 -20.27 -15.28
N TRP A 391 -5.48 -19.80 -14.05
CA TRP A 391 -6.35 -18.82 -13.40
C TRP A 391 -6.34 -17.46 -14.11
N GLU A 392 -5.17 -16.97 -14.53
CA GLU A 392 -5.05 -15.72 -15.30
C GLU A 392 -5.78 -15.80 -16.64
N GLU A 393 -5.66 -16.92 -17.37
CA GLU A 393 -6.35 -17.12 -18.64
C GLU A 393 -7.87 -17.22 -18.46
N SER A 394 -8.34 -17.88 -17.40
CA SER A 394 -9.78 -17.91 -17.08
C SER A 394 -10.32 -16.51 -16.78
N GLY A 395 -9.64 -15.72 -15.93
CA GLY A 395 -10.07 -14.34 -15.64
C GLY A 395 -10.05 -13.46 -16.89
N ARG A 396 -9.02 -13.61 -17.74
CA ARG A 396 -8.94 -12.91 -19.02
C ARG A 396 -10.03 -13.34 -20.00
N TYR A 397 -10.38 -14.63 -20.01
CA TYR A 397 -11.46 -15.16 -20.83
C TYR A 397 -12.79 -14.51 -20.45
N PHE A 398 -13.13 -14.47 -19.16
CA PHE A 398 -14.36 -13.82 -18.69
C PHE A 398 -14.37 -12.33 -19.05
N ALA A 399 -13.30 -11.60 -18.73
CA ALA A 399 -13.19 -10.18 -19.04
C ALA A 399 -13.27 -9.86 -20.55
N ARG A 400 -12.83 -10.78 -21.43
CA ARG A 400 -12.94 -10.64 -22.89
C ARG A 400 -14.36 -10.85 -23.40
N HIS A 401 -15.12 -11.76 -22.78
CA HIS A 401 -16.48 -12.10 -23.21
C HIS A 401 -17.54 -11.25 -22.54
N ASP A 402 -17.16 -10.45 -21.55
CA ASP A 402 -18.04 -9.44 -21.00
C ASP A 402 -18.27 -8.31 -22.02
N PRO A 403 -19.51 -8.09 -22.48
CA PRO A 403 -19.82 -7.10 -23.51
C PRO A 403 -19.89 -5.67 -22.94
N SER A 404 -19.76 -5.48 -21.62
CA SER A 404 -19.89 -4.17 -20.99
C SER A 404 -18.81 -3.21 -21.47
N ARG A 405 -19.24 -1.97 -21.68
CA ARG A 405 -18.39 -0.84 -22.03
C ARG A 405 -18.97 0.41 -21.39
N TRP A 406 -18.14 1.17 -20.68
CA TRP A 406 -18.55 2.45 -20.10
C TRP A 406 -18.04 3.63 -20.93
N ALA A 407 -18.76 4.74 -20.85
CA ALA A 407 -18.42 5.96 -21.57
C ALA A 407 -17.17 6.61 -20.97
N ALA A 408 -16.31 7.17 -21.83
CA ALA A 408 -15.24 8.07 -21.46
C ALA A 408 -15.17 9.18 -22.53
N PRO A 409 -14.70 10.40 -22.20
CA PRO A 409 -14.71 11.53 -23.13
C PRO A 409 -13.76 11.37 -24.31
N PHE A 410 -12.76 10.51 -24.17
CA PHE A 410 -11.82 10.15 -25.22
C PHE A 410 -11.33 8.73 -25.01
N GLU A 411 -10.99 8.03 -26.09
CA GLU A 411 -10.34 6.72 -26.01
C GLU A 411 -8.84 6.89 -25.71
N GLN A 412 -8.21 7.88 -26.34
CA GLN A 412 -6.80 8.21 -26.16
C GLN A 412 -6.55 9.71 -26.36
N ILE A 413 -5.62 10.27 -25.58
CA ILE A 413 -5.10 11.64 -25.77
C ILE A 413 -3.60 11.70 -25.48
N ASP A 414 -2.87 12.52 -26.23
CA ASP A 414 -1.45 12.81 -25.95
C ASP A 414 -1.31 14.14 -25.20
N LEU A 415 -0.70 14.10 -24.02
CA LEU A 415 -0.50 15.25 -23.13
C LEU A 415 0.92 15.25 -22.55
N ASP A 416 1.64 16.37 -22.66
CA ASP A 416 3.01 16.56 -22.15
C ASP A 416 4.00 15.43 -22.51
N GLY A 417 3.88 14.92 -23.74
CA GLY A 417 4.75 13.83 -24.21
C GLY A 417 4.46 12.48 -23.54
N MET A 418 3.24 12.28 -23.04
CA MET A 418 2.70 11.00 -22.60
C MET A 418 1.39 10.70 -23.31
N THR A 419 1.08 9.42 -23.48
CA THR A 419 -0.17 8.94 -24.04
C THR A 419 -1.06 8.46 -22.91
N VAL A 420 -2.26 9.02 -22.79
CA VAL A 420 -3.28 8.61 -21.82
C VAL A 420 -4.36 7.84 -22.55
N VAL A 421 -4.64 6.61 -22.12
CA VAL A 421 -5.63 5.71 -22.73
C VAL A 421 -6.72 5.41 -21.72
N ALA A 422 -7.99 5.65 -22.08
CA ALA A 422 -9.12 5.30 -21.25
C ALA A 422 -9.32 3.78 -21.21
N LEU A 423 -9.46 3.21 -20.01
CA LEU A 423 -9.75 1.80 -19.83
C LEU A 423 -11.28 1.66 -19.76
N GLN A 424 -11.90 1.38 -20.90
CA GLN A 424 -13.36 1.43 -21.06
C GLN A 424 -14.06 0.06 -20.98
N THR A 425 -13.29 -1.02 -20.83
CA THR A 425 -13.81 -2.39 -20.84
C THR A 425 -13.21 -3.22 -19.70
N PRO A 426 -13.90 -4.27 -19.26
CA PRO A 426 -13.36 -5.22 -18.28
C PRO A 426 -12.00 -5.79 -18.70
N LEU A 427 -11.85 -6.18 -19.98
CA LEU A 427 -10.58 -6.68 -20.52
C LEU A 427 -9.46 -5.64 -20.42
N ALA A 428 -9.75 -4.35 -20.66
CA ALA A 428 -8.74 -3.30 -20.56
C ALA A 428 -8.28 -3.08 -19.11
N LEU A 429 -9.20 -3.11 -18.14
CA LEU A 429 -8.85 -3.07 -16.71
C LEU A 429 -8.06 -4.32 -16.29
N TRP A 430 -8.47 -5.49 -16.77
CA TRP A 430 -7.77 -6.77 -16.53
C TRP A 430 -6.32 -6.72 -17.01
N ASP A 431 -6.12 -6.40 -18.29
CA ASP A 431 -4.79 -6.35 -18.90
C ASP A 431 -3.92 -5.27 -18.23
N GLU A 432 -4.48 -4.10 -17.86
CA GLU A 432 -3.75 -3.07 -17.09
C GLU A 432 -3.33 -3.59 -15.71
N GLY A 433 -4.26 -4.18 -14.95
CA GLY A 433 -4.00 -4.74 -13.62
C GLY A 433 -2.89 -5.78 -13.61
N ARG A 434 -2.80 -6.62 -14.65
CA ARG A 434 -1.70 -7.59 -14.82
C ARG A 434 -0.38 -6.90 -15.19
N ALA A 435 -0.39 -5.96 -16.14
CA ALA A 435 0.80 -5.26 -16.59
C ALA A 435 1.45 -4.42 -15.46
N MET A 436 0.62 -3.85 -14.61
CA MET A 436 0.99 -2.95 -13.54
C MET A 436 0.94 -3.57 -12.15
N ARG A 437 0.53 -4.84 -12.00
CA ARG A 437 0.50 -5.57 -10.72
C ARG A 437 -0.31 -4.85 -9.63
N HIS A 438 -1.53 -4.44 -9.96
CA HIS A 438 -2.45 -3.82 -9.01
C HIS A 438 -3.91 -4.22 -9.26
N CYS A 439 -4.78 -3.80 -8.33
CA CYS A 439 -6.20 -4.10 -8.26
C CYS A 439 -7.09 -3.31 -9.23
N ALA A 440 -6.59 -2.86 -10.39
CA ALA A 440 -7.45 -2.18 -11.38
C ALA A 440 -8.72 -2.97 -11.78
N PRO A 441 -8.68 -4.32 -11.88
CA PRO A 441 -9.88 -5.08 -12.26
C PRO A 441 -11.01 -4.95 -11.24
N GLN A 442 -10.71 -4.69 -9.97
CA GLN A 442 -11.73 -4.50 -8.93
C GLN A 442 -12.51 -3.18 -9.08
N LEU A 443 -12.05 -2.26 -9.95
CA LEU A 443 -12.73 -1.00 -10.22
C LEU A 443 -13.82 -1.13 -11.27
N GLU A 444 -14.04 -2.32 -11.83
CA GLU A 444 -14.98 -2.54 -12.93
C GLU A 444 -16.41 -2.08 -12.59
N VAL A 445 -16.94 -2.49 -11.44
CA VAL A 445 -18.29 -2.11 -10.98
C VAL A 445 -18.42 -0.58 -10.86
N LEU A 446 -17.40 0.09 -10.32
CA LEU A 446 -17.36 1.54 -10.19
C LEU A 446 -17.25 2.26 -11.55
N CYS A 447 -16.57 1.65 -12.52
CA CYS A 447 -16.50 2.21 -13.86
C CYS A 447 -17.83 2.02 -14.61
N ARG A 448 -18.50 0.88 -14.43
CA ARG A 448 -19.82 0.60 -14.99
C ARG A 448 -20.88 1.59 -14.50
N SER A 449 -20.85 1.97 -13.22
CA SER A 449 -21.77 2.97 -12.67
C SER A 449 -21.54 4.39 -13.23
N GLY A 450 -20.40 4.62 -13.88
CA GLY A 450 -20.01 5.91 -14.45
C GLY A 450 -19.42 6.88 -13.42
N GLY A 451 -19.42 6.55 -12.12
CA GLY A 451 -18.84 7.38 -11.07
C GLY A 451 -17.30 7.38 -11.03
N THR A 452 -16.66 6.42 -11.71
CA THR A 452 -15.21 6.29 -11.76
C THR A 452 -14.72 6.16 -13.19
N LEU A 453 -13.61 6.84 -13.50
CA LEU A 453 -12.83 6.63 -14.71
C LEU A 453 -11.41 6.17 -14.36
N VAL A 454 -10.91 5.22 -15.14
CA VAL A 454 -9.54 4.73 -15.02
C VAL A 454 -8.82 4.91 -16.35
N PHE A 455 -7.59 5.43 -16.27
CA PHE A 455 -6.75 5.64 -17.44
C PHE A 455 -5.37 5.02 -17.26
N SER A 456 -4.84 4.45 -18.35
CA SER A 456 -3.47 4.01 -18.47
C SER A 456 -2.60 5.16 -18.98
N VAL A 457 -1.54 5.51 -18.26
CA VAL A 457 -0.57 6.53 -18.65
C VAL A 457 0.69 5.85 -19.19
N ARG A 458 1.03 6.14 -20.45
CA ARG A 458 2.07 5.46 -21.21
C ARG A 458 3.10 6.45 -21.75
N ARG A 459 4.32 5.96 -21.99
CA ARG A 459 5.31 6.71 -22.78
C ARG A 459 5.00 6.54 -24.27
N PRO A 460 5.23 7.56 -25.10
CA PRO A 460 5.06 7.45 -26.54
C PRO A 460 5.84 6.26 -27.10
N GLY A 461 5.18 5.45 -27.93
CA GLY A 461 5.77 4.26 -28.54
C GLY A 461 6.06 3.09 -27.60
N ARG A 462 5.64 3.14 -26.33
CA ARG A 462 5.75 2.00 -25.40
C ARG A 462 4.38 1.45 -25.05
N SER A 463 4.20 0.15 -25.24
CA SER A 463 2.98 -0.57 -24.87
C SER A 463 2.80 -0.68 -23.35
N ARG A 464 3.91 -0.75 -22.60
CA ARG A 464 3.86 -0.90 -21.15
C ARG A 464 3.54 0.44 -20.46
N PRO A 465 2.48 0.50 -19.63
CA PRO A 465 2.18 1.67 -18.81
C PRO A 465 3.30 2.05 -17.84
N VAL A 466 3.36 3.35 -17.54
CA VAL A 466 4.21 3.91 -16.48
C VAL A 466 3.42 4.26 -15.22
N ALA A 467 2.11 4.51 -15.36
CA ALA A 467 1.19 4.72 -14.26
C ALA A 467 -0.25 4.39 -14.69
N THR A 468 -1.10 4.11 -13.72
CA THR A 468 -2.55 4.04 -13.85
C THR A 468 -3.13 5.15 -13.00
N MET A 469 -4.06 5.93 -13.54
CA MET A 469 -4.78 6.95 -12.80
C MET A 469 -6.24 6.59 -12.62
N ARG A 470 -6.80 6.98 -11.48
CA ARG A 470 -8.22 6.88 -11.15
C ARG A 470 -8.75 8.28 -10.88
N ALA A 471 -9.85 8.64 -11.53
CA ALA A 471 -10.62 9.84 -11.25
C ALA A 471 -12.04 9.44 -10.84
N ASP A 472 -12.54 10.03 -9.76
CA ASP A 472 -13.91 9.80 -9.28
C ASP A 472 -14.72 11.10 -9.43
N PHE A 473 -16.01 10.95 -9.74
CA PHE A 473 -16.95 12.05 -9.87
C PHE A 473 -17.72 12.27 -8.58
N ASP A 474 -17.59 13.47 -8.01
CA ASP A 474 -18.37 13.97 -6.89
C ASP A 474 -18.69 15.45 -7.16
N MET A 475 -19.75 15.68 -7.95
CA MET A 475 -20.14 16.95 -8.59
C MET A 475 -19.11 17.52 -9.59
N VAL A 476 -17.84 17.23 -9.39
CA VAL A 476 -16.69 17.51 -10.24
C VAL A 476 -15.78 16.29 -10.28
N TRP A 477 -15.04 16.10 -11.37
CA TRP A 477 -14.01 15.06 -11.42
C TRP A 477 -12.87 15.42 -10.49
N ARG A 478 -12.46 14.46 -9.66
CA ARG A 478 -11.32 14.58 -8.76
C ARG A 478 -10.33 13.48 -9.04
N LEU A 479 -9.05 13.85 -9.05
CA LEU A 479 -7.96 12.88 -9.15
C LEU A 479 -7.81 12.16 -7.82
N THR A 480 -8.32 10.93 -7.72
CA THR A 480 -8.25 10.15 -6.48
C THR A 480 -6.92 9.41 -6.33
N GLN A 481 -6.38 8.88 -7.43
CA GLN A 481 -5.15 8.08 -7.38
C GLN A 481 -4.33 8.18 -8.66
N VAL A 482 -3.00 8.14 -8.51
CA VAL A 482 -2.04 7.86 -9.60
C VAL A 482 -0.97 6.91 -9.07
N ALA A 483 -0.93 5.71 -9.61
CA ALA A 483 -0.07 4.63 -9.12
C ALA A 483 0.82 4.07 -10.23
N ALA A 484 2.11 3.87 -9.95
CA ALA A 484 3.00 3.10 -10.81
C ALA A 484 2.87 1.60 -10.54
N CYS A 485 3.67 0.80 -11.26
CA CYS A 485 3.70 -0.66 -11.13
C CYS A 485 3.84 -1.10 -9.66
N ALA A 486 3.05 -2.09 -9.24
CA ALA A 486 2.91 -2.58 -7.87
C ALA A 486 2.51 -1.48 -6.87
N ASN A 487 1.62 -0.57 -7.29
CA ASN A 487 1.14 0.55 -6.47
C ASN A 487 2.26 1.44 -5.88
N THR A 488 3.37 1.56 -6.60
CA THR A 488 4.47 2.46 -6.23
C THR A 488 4.14 3.92 -6.59
N VAL A 489 4.93 4.86 -6.09
CA VAL A 489 4.77 6.29 -6.41
C VAL A 489 4.96 6.49 -7.91
N ALA A 490 3.95 7.05 -8.57
CA ALA A 490 4.01 7.36 -9.99
C ALA A 490 5.08 8.43 -10.29
N PRO A 491 5.77 8.37 -11.46
CA PRO A 491 6.70 9.41 -11.86
C PRO A 491 6.04 10.80 -11.87
N PRO A 492 6.74 11.89 -11.47
CA PRO A 492 6.14 13.22 -11.40
C PRO A 492 5.50 13.71 -12.71
N ALA A 493 6.03 13.27 -13.86
CA ALA A 493 5.45 13.60 -15.15
C ALA A 493 4.08 12.91 -15.37
N ALA A 494 3.91 11.66 -14.91
CA ALA A 494 2.63 10.97 -14.98
C ALA A 494 1.59 11.59 -14.02
N GLN A 495 2.02 12.04 -12.83
CA GLN A 495 1.15 12.76 -11.89
C GLN A 495 0.63 14.08 -12.49
N ARG A 496 1.51 14.87 -13.13
CA ARG A 496 1.10 16.11 -13.81
C ARG A 496 0.12 15.84 -14.95
N VAL A 497 0.39 14.84 -15.78
CA VAL A 497 -0.50 14.45 -16.88
C VAL A 497 -1.86 14.02 -16.34
N ALA A 498 -1.90 13.23 -15.27
CA ALA A 498 -3.14 12.81 -14.64
C ALA A 498 -3.97 13.99 -14.09
N GLN A 499 -3.31 14.98 -13.48
CA GLN A 499 -4.00 16.21 -13.04
C GLN A 499 -4.58 16.97 -14.24
N ARG A 500 -3.81 17.14 -15.32
CA ARG A 500 -4.28 17.81 -16.54
C ARG A 500 -5.45 17.10 -17.20
N VAL A 501 -5.52 15.77 -17.11
CA VAL A 501 -6.68 15.00 -17.57
C VAL A 501 -7.91 15.42 -16.78
N VAL A 502 -7.86 15.45 -15.45
CA VAL A 502 -8.98 15.88 -14.60
C VAL A 502 -9.39 17.33 -14.88
N ASP A 503 -8.41 18.23 -15.05
CA ASP A 503 -8.67 19.63 -15.41
C ASP A 503 -9.42 19.72 -16.76
N LEU A 504 -9.05 18.87 -17.74
CA LEU A 504 -9.71 18.79 -19.03
C LEU A 504 -11.15 18.25 -18.92
N LEU A 505 -11.36 17.18 -18.13
CA LEU A 505 -12.69 16.61 -17.87
C LEU A 505 -13.66 17.69 -17.35
N ASN A 506 -13.20 18.45 -16.35
CA ASN A 506 -13.98 19.51 -15.72
C ASN A 506 -14.19 20.70 -16.65
N ALA A 507 -13.17 21.13 -17.39
CA ALA A 507 -13.27 22.25 -18.34
C ALA A 507 -14.25 21.97 -19.49
N GLN A 508 -14.38 20.71 -19.91
CA GLN A 508 -15.32 20.27 -20.93
C GLN A 508 -16.73 20.03 -20.39
N GLY A 509 -16.94 20.12 -19.07
CA GLY A 509 -18.21 19.80 -18.42
C GLY A 509 -18.65 18.36 -18.65
N TRP A 510 -17.70 17.42 -18.81
CA TRP A 510 -18.04 16.03 -19.06
C TRP A 510 -18.69 15.41 -17.81
N MET A 511 -19.91 14.88 -17.97
CA MET A 511 -20.66 14.22 -16.90
C MET A 511 -20.88 12.74 -17.23
N PRO A 512 -20.96 11.86 -16.21
CA PRO A 512 -21.33 10.46 -16.41
C PRO A 512 -22.70 10.34 -17.08
N SER A 513 -22.78 9.59 -18.18
CA SER A 513 -24.03 9.41 -18.95
C SER A 513 -25.19 8.84 -18.11
N GLY A 514 -24.88 8.07 -17.05
CA GLY A 514 -25.86 7.48 -16.15
C GLY A 514 -26.59 8.48 -15.24
N LEU A 515 -25.98 9.64 -14.94
CA LEU A 515 -26.60 10.68 -14.11
C LEU A 515 -27.59 11.57 -14.88
N LEU A 516 -27.47 11.62 -16.21
CA LEU A 516 -28.40 12.36 -17.06
C LEU A 516 -29.69 11.58 -17.33
N GLN A 517 -29.67 10.25 -17.25
CA GLN A 517 -30.86 9.41 -17.47
C GLN A 517 -31.73 9.23 -16.22
N SER A 518 -31.18 9.46 -15.02
CA SER A 518 -31.92 9.43 -13.73
C SER A 518 -32.29 10.83 -13.22
N GLY A 519 -32.10 11.88 -14.03
CA GLY A 519 -32.10 13.28 -13.59
C GLY A 519 -33.44 13.97 -13.35
N GLU A 520 -34.60 13.34 -13.59
CA GLU A 520 -35.89 14.01 -13.31
C GLU A 520 -36.28 14.07 -11.82
N PRO A 521 -36.04 13.06 -10.96
CA PRO A 521 -36.42 13.17 -9.54
C PRO A 521 -35.34 13.82 -8.64
N LEU A 522 -34.04 13.66 -8.97
CA LEU A 522 -32.96 14.09 -8.06
C LEU A 522 -32.73 15.62 -8.06
N MET A 523 -32.94 16.27 -9.21
CA MET A 523 -32.89 17.74 -9.32
C MET A 523 -34.09 18.42 -8.65
N GLN A 524 -35.24 17.74 -8.54
CA GLN A 524 -36.40 18.24 -7.79
C GLN A 524 -36.21 18.10 -6.27
N ALA A 525 -35.51 17.06 -5.80
CA ALA A 525 -35.21 16.87 -4.38
C ALA A 525 -34.13 17.84 -3.85
N LEU A 526 -33.21 18.30 -4.70
CA LEU A 526 -32.13 19.23 -4.31
C LEU A 526 -32.52 20.71 -4.43
N LEU A 527 -33.66 21.03 -5.05
CA LEU A 527 -34.17 22.39 -5.24
C LEU A 527 -35.52 22.64 -4.56
N GLY A 528 -36.01 21.69 -3.75
CA GLY A 528 -37.29 21.77 -3.06
C GLY A 528 -37.16 21.92 -1.53
N ASP A 529 -37.62 23.07 -1.05
CA ASP A 529 -38.02 23.41 0.32
C ASP A 529 -36.96 23.39 1.45
N ASP A 530 -36.23 24.52 1.52
CA ASP A 530 -35.77 25.13 2.78
C ASP A 530 -36.98 25.51 3.64
N ASP A 531 -37.48 24.58 4.48
CA ASP A 531 -38.12 24.85 5.78
C ASP A 531 -38.87 23.61 6.29
N ALA A 532 -38.17 22.71 6.98
CA ALA A 532 -38.68 21.97 8.15
C ALA A 532 -37.68 20.89 8.56
N PHE A 533 -37.14 21.01 9.78
CA PHE A 533 -37.24 20.01 10.85
C PHE A 533 -36.14 20.30 11.89
N ALA A 534 -36.54 21.02 12.92
CA ALA A 534 -35.89 21.03 14.22
C ALA A 534 -36.43 19.86 15.07
N ASP A 535 -35.58 19.38 15.97
CA ASP A 535 -35.83 18.61 17.19
C ASP A 535 -36.29 17.13 17.08
N HIS A 536 -35.36 16.20 17.34
CA HIS A 536 -35.38 15.37 18.56
C HIS A 536 -34.05 14.59 18.76
N PRO A 537 -33.67 14.27 20.02
CA PRO A 537 -32.31 13.83 20.39
C PRO A 537 -32.15 12.31 20.47
N LEU A 538 -30.91 11.87 20.19
CA LEU A 538 -30.46 10.49 20.29
C LEU A 538 -30.22 10.07 21.75
N GLN A 539 -30.88 8.98 22.16
CA GLN A 539 -30.55 8.22 23.37
C GLN A 539 -29.49 7.16 23.06
N GLN A 540 -28.40 7.16 23.83
CA GLN A 540 -27.52 6.01 24.01
C GLN A 540 -28.14 5.02 25.01
N PRO A 541 -27.79 3.74 24.93
CA PRO A 541 -27.60 2.97 26.14
C PRO A 541 -26.23 2.30 26.26
N ASP A 542 -25.83 2.30 27.51
CA ASP A 542 -24.65 1.74 28.17
C ASP A 542 -24.68 0.20 28.33
N HIS A 543 -23.47 -0.32 28.60
CA HIS A 543 -23.10 -1.53 29.36
C HIS A 543 -23.51 -2.92 28.82
N ALA A 544 -22.58 -3.81 28.45
CA ALA A 544 -21.55 -4.52 29.24
C ALA A 544 -22.04 -5.80 29.97
N ASP A 545 -21.32 -6.88 29.65
CA ASP A 545 -20.89 -8.00 30.50
C ASP A 545 -21.80 -9.23 30.71
N ARG A 546 -21.28 -10.40 30.30
CA ARG A 546 -21.23 -11.66 31.08
C ARG A 546 -20.51 -12.77 30.29
N GLY A 547 -19.38 -13.22 30.83
CA GLY A 547 -18.66 -14.41 30.36
C GLY A 547 -19.20 -15.73 30.90
N ALA A 548 -18.67 -16.84 30.38
CA ALA A 548 -18.29 -18.04 31.15
C ALA A 548 -17.61 -19.07 30.24
N ALA A 549 -16.47 -19.57 30.70
CA ALA A 549 -15.70 -20.65 30.10
C ALA A 549 -16.31 -22.02 30.42
N HIS A 550 -16.18 -22.98 29.50
CA HIS A 550 -16.10 -24.39 29.85
C HIS A 550 -15.18 -25.15 28.88
N ALA A 551 -14.11 -25.71 29.45
CA ALA A 551 -13.25 -26.70 28.82
C ALA A 551 -13.86 -28.10 29.00
N CYS A 552 -13.77 -28.95 27.97
CA CYS A 552 -13.70 -30.40 28.13
C CYS A 552 -13.08 -31.03 26.87
N GLY A 553 -11.96 -31.72 27.04
CA GLY A 553 -11.29 -32.46 25.98
C GLY A 553 -11.88 -33.86 25.81
N GLN A 554 -11.61 -34.48 24.66
CA GLN A 554 -11.51 -35.94 24.57
C GLN A 554 -10.77 -36.39 23.31
N GLN A 555 -9.87 -37.35 23.53
CA GLN A 555 -9.05 -38.08 22.57
C GLN A 555 -9.89 -38.90 21.59
N ARG A 556 -9.43 -39.07 20.33
CA ARG A 556 -9.62 -40.32 19.56
C ARG A 556 -8.46 -40.60 18.61
N THR A 557 -7.98 -41.83 18.70
CA THR A 557 -7.05 -42.57 17.83
C THR A 557 -7.72 -43.03 16.52
N PRO A 558 -6.93 -43.52 15.53
CA PRO A 558 -7.29 -43.49 14.12
C PRO A 558 -7.98 -44.78 13.63
N ALA A 559 -8.84 -44.66 12.61
CA ALA A 559 -9.36 -45.80 11.88
C ALA A 559 -9.41 -45.52 10.36
N ASP A 560 -8.68 -46.39 9.67
CA ASP A 560 -9.00 -47.07 8.41
C ASP A 560 -9.07 -46.30 7.08
N SER A 561 -8.03 -46.59 6.30
CA SER A 561 -7.83 -46.39 4.87
C SER A 561 -8.92 -47.04 4.01
N TRP A 562 -9.35 -46.31 2.98
CA TRP A 562 -10.17 -46.81 1.86
C TRP A 562 -9.26 -47.28 0.72
N PRO A 563 -9.61 -48.35 -0.03
CA PRO A 563 -8.86 -48.76 -1.21
C PRO A 563 -9.11 -47.78 -2.37
N ASP A 564 -8.02 -47.38 -3.02
CA ASP A 564 -8.00 -46.68 -4.30
C ASP A 564 -8.70 -47.50 -5.37
N ASP A 565 -9.74 -46.93 -5.98
CA ASP A 565 -10.31 -47.44 -7.22
C ASP A 565 -10.31 -46.35 -8.31
N HIS A 566 -9.92 -46.80 -9.50
CA HIS A 566 -10.00 -46.18 -10.83
C HIS A 566 -8.93 -45.19 -11.33
N ARG A 567 -8.06 -45.76 -12.19
CA ARG A 567 -7.78 -45.25 -13.55
C ARG A 567 -9.03 -45.35 -14.43
N ARG A 568 -9.35 -44.27 -15.17
CA ARG A 568 -9.75 -44.19 -16.61
C ARG A 568 -10.69 -42.99 -16.83
N SER A 569 -10.14 -41.88 -17.35
CA SER A 569 -10.95 -40.81 -17.96
C SER A 569 -11.29 -41.22 -19.39
N GLN A 570 -12.50 -41.71 -19.60
CA GLN A 570 -13.17 -41.69 -20.91
C GLN A 570 -13.96 -40.39 -21.01
N ALA A 571 -13.86 -39.72 -22.17
CA ALA A 571 -14.72 -38.59 -22.52
C ALA A 571 -16.19 -39.05 -22.53
N MET A 572 -16.99 -38.54 -21.59
CA MET A 572 -18.43 -38.73 -21.58
C MET A 572 -19.08 -37.55 -22.30
N ASP A 573 -19.77 -37.87 -23.39
CA ASP A 573 -20.74 -37.02 -24.07
C ASP A 573 -21.75 -36.39 -23.08
N ALA A 574 -22.20 -35.18 -23.42
CA ALA A 574 -23.25 -34.43 -22.75
C ALA A 574 -24.62 -35.12 -22.83
N ARG A 575 -24.77 -36.27 -22.15
CA ARG A 575 -26.07 -36.87 -21.91
C ARG A 575 -26.75 -36.06 -20.81
N THR A 576 -27.96 -35.59 -21.11
CA THR A 576 -28.89 -34.92 -20.19
C THR A 576 -28.97 -35.71 -18.89
N ILE A 577 -28.75 -35.05 -17.74
CA ILE A 577 -28.85 -35.69 -16.42
C ILE A 577 -30.29 -36.23 -16.26
N PRO A 578 -30.50 -37.51 -15.92
CA PRO A 578 -31.84 -38.05 -15.67
C PRO A 578 -32.47 -37.34 -14.45
N ARG A 579 -33.62 -36.68 -14.61
CA ARG A 579 -34.17 -35.71 -13.64
C ARG A 579 -35.43 -36.12 -12.82
N PRO A 580 -36.40 -36.92 -13.28
CA PRO A 580 -37.73 -36.87 -12.66
C PRO A 580 -37.82 -37.46 -11.23
N ASP A 581 -37.12 -38.56 -10.92
CA ASP A 581 -37.35 -39.28 -9.66
C ASP A 581 -36.50 -38.78 -8.46
N ALA A 582 -35.41 -38.06 -8.74
CA ALA A 582 -34.49 -37.58 -7.70
C ALA A 582 -34.94 -36.22 -7.12
N ALA A 583 -35.45 -35.32 -7.96
CA ALA A 583 -35.87 -33.98 -7.56
C ALA A 583 -37.05 -34.01 -6.58
N SER A 584 -37.98 -34.95 -6.73
CA SER A 584 -39.16 -35.09 -5.85
C SER A 584 -38.83 -35.54 -4.43
N LYS A 585 -37.59 -36.00 -4.17
CA LYS A 585 -37.12 -36.47 -2.86
C LYS A 585 -36.20 -35.47 -2.16
N ALA A 586 -35.92 -34.32 -2.78
CA ALA A 586 -35.10 -33.27 -2.19
C ALA A 586 -35.95 -32.35 -1.31
N SER A 587 -35.38 -31.98 -0.17
CA SER A 587 -35.99 -31.08 0.80
C SER A 587 -35.11 -29.86 1.03
N PHE A 588 -35.74 -28.68 1.08
CA PHE A 588 -35.10 -27.42 1.43
C PHE A 588 -34.91 -27.31 2.94
N ALA A 589 -33.67 -27.04 3.38
CA ALA A 589 -33.33 -26.95 4.79
C ALA A 589 -33.46 -25.52 5.36
N GLY A 590 -33.37 -24.50 4.49
CA GLY A 590 -33.50 -23.09 4.88
C GLY A 590 -32.53 -22.66 5.98
N GLY A 591 -31.31 -23.20 5.99
CA GLY A 591 -30.28 -22.94 7.01
C GLY A 591 -30.47 -23.70 8.33
N SER A 592 -31.61 -24.36 8.54
CA SER A 592 -31.84 -25.19 9.73
C SER A 592 -31.26 -26.60 9.57
N THR A 593 -30.72 -27.17 10.65
CA THR A 593 -30.24 -28.56 10.64
C THR A 593 -31.46 -29.49 10.67
N PRO A 594 -31.68 -30.35 9.66
CA PRO A 594 -32.85 -31.21 9.67
C PRO A 594 -32.75 -32.24 10.81
N GLU A 595 -33.79 -32.32 11.63
CA GLU A 595 -33.85 -33.26 12.75
C GLU A 595 -34.00 -34.71 12.24
N GLY A 596 -33.42 -35.67 12.96
CA GLY A 596 -33.59 -37.10 12.67
C GLY A 596 -32.79 -37.69 11.50
N VAL A 597 -32.11 -36.88 10.67
CA VAL A 597 -31.34 -37.39 9.50
C VAL A 597 -29.82 -37.47 9.73
N GLY A 598 -29.35 -37.19 10.94
CA GLY A 598 -27.93 -37.27 11.30
C GLY A 598 -27.06 -36.25 10.54
N CYS A 599 -27.60 -35.06 10.28
CA CYS A 599 -26.92 -34.00 9.55
C CYS A 599 -25.65 -33.53 10.32
N PRO A 600 -24.49 -33.41 9.65
CA PRO A 600 -23.30 -32.84 10.28
C PRO A 600 -23.56 -31.39 10.76
N ARG A 601 -22.98 -30.99 11.90
CA ARG A 601 -23.09 -29.61 12.40
C ARG A 601 -22.27 -28.59 11.60
N THR A 602 -21.22 -29.06 10.94
CA THR A 602 -20.33 -28.25 10.11
C THR A 602 -20.03 -29.00 8.82
N ARG A 603 -19.73 -28.26 7.74
CA ARG A 603 -19.37 -28.85 6.46
C ARG A 603 -18.18 -29.81 6.65
N PRO A 604 -18.32 -31.11 6.35
CA PRO A 604 -17.22 -32.06 6.47
C PRO A 604 -16.07 -31.70 5.53
N ARG A 605 -14.82 -31.94 5.94
CA ARG A 605 -13.65 -31.77 5.04
C ARG A 605 -13.69 -32.67 3.80
N SER A 606 -14.48 -33.74 3.83
CA SER A 606 -14.72 -34.65 2.71
C SER A 606 -15.80 -34.17 1.74
N ALA A 607 -16.44 -33.02 2.01
CA ALA A 607 -17.44 -32.46 1.11
C ALA A 607 -16.82 -32.12 -0.26
N ARG A 608 -17.48 -32.55 -1.32
CA ARG A 608 -17.01 -32.37 -2.70
C ARG A 608 -17.54 -31.04 -3.23
N PHE A 609 -16.67 -30.24 -3.83
CA PHE A 609 -17.09 -28.97 -4.45
C PHE A 609 -18.06 -29.23 -5.61
N VAL A 610 -19.19 -28.54 -5.60
CA VAL A 610 -20.26 -28.69 -6.60
C VAL A 610 -20.11 -27.64 -7.70
N ALA A 611 -20.20 -26.36 -7.33
CA ALA A 611 -19.97 -25.21 -8.18
C ALA A 611 -19.87 -23.94 -7.32
N LYS A 612 -19.38 -22.84 -7.87
CA LYS A 612 -19.53 -21.48 -7.34
C LYS A 612 -20.19 -20.64 -8.42
N VAL A 613 -21.21 -19.86 -8.03
CA VAL A 613 -22.02 -19.03 -8.94
C VAL A 613 -22.12 -17.61 -8.40
N GLU A 614 -22.37 -16.68 -9.29
CA GLU A 614 -22.76 -15.30 -8.97
C GLU A 614 -24.28 -15.17 -9.11
N LEU A 615 -24.91 -14.65 -8.06
CA LEU A 615 -26.35 -14.46 -7.96
C LEU A 615 -26.63 -12.96 -7.82
N PHE A 616 -27.59 -12.45 -8.59
CA PHE A 616 -28.06 -11.08 -8.42
C PHE A 616 -28.93 -10.98 -7.17
N SER A 617 -28.59 -10.03 -6.30
CA SER A 617 -29.43 -9.54 -5.22
C SER A 617 -30.08 -8.25 -5.69
N GLU A 618 -31.37 -8.05 -5.45
CA GLU A 618 -32.07 -6.81 -5.83
C GLU A 618 -31.52 -5.55 -5.13
N SER A 619 -30.66 -5.73 -4.13
CA SER A 619 -29.89 -4.65 -3.53
C SER A 619 -28.62 -4.40 -4.34
N VAL A 620 -28.50 -3.19 -4.91
CA VAL A 620 -27.33 -2.66 -5.64
C VAL A 620 -26.02 -2.71 -4.82
N MET A 621 -26.12 -3.01 -3.52
CA MET A 621 -25.01 -3.06 -2.58
C MET A 621 -24.66 -4.47 -2.10
N SER A 622 -25.21 -5.54 -2.67
CA SER A 622 -24.89 -6.93 -2.25
C SER A 622 -24.76 -7.92 -3.41
N GLU A 623 -23.62 -7.93 -4.09
CA GLU A 623 -23.27 -9.07 -4.96
C GLU A 623 -23.16 -10.35 -4.10
N ARG A 624 -24.07 -11.30 -4.32
CA ARG A 624 -24.07 -12.58 -3.59
C ARG A 624 -23.32 -13.62 -4.40
N SER A 625 -22.24 -14.16 -3.84
CA SER A 625 -21.49 -15.27 -4.44
C SER A 625 -21.59 -16.53 -3.58
N ASP A 626 -22.32 -17.52 -4.08
CA ASP A 626 -22.57 -18.78 -3.38
C ASP A 626 -21.64 -19.88 -3.88
N ALA A 627 -20.98 -20.57 -2.95
CA ALA A 627 -20.24 -21.78 -3.21
C ALA A 627 -20.97 -23.00 -2.64
N TYR A 628 -21.14 -24.02 -3.47
CA TYR A 628 -21.87 -25.23 -3.11
C TYR A 628 -20.94 -26.42 -2.89
N TRP A 629 -21.23 -27.24 -1.87
CA TRP A 629 -20.52 -28.50 -1.60
C TRP A 629 -21.48 -29.64 -1.29
N LEU A 630 -21.16 -30.85 -1.74
CA LEU A 630 -21.95 -32.05 -1.50
C LEU A 630 -21.25 -32.97 -0.49
N SER A 631 -21.95 -33.39 0.56
CA SER A 631 -21.47 -34.41 1.51
C SER A 631 -22.55 -35.45 1.81
N THR A 632 -22.18 -36.47 2.59
CA THR A 632 -23.14 -37.39 3.21
C THR A 632 -23.10 -37.25 4.73
N ASN A 633 -24.13 -37.75 5.42
CA ASN A 633 -24.03 -38.02 6.85
C ASN A 633 -23.08 -39.22 7.13
N ARG A 634 -22.86 -39.50 8.42
CA ARG A 634 -21.98 -40.57 8.90
C ARG A 634 -22.40 -41.96 8.40
N GLU A 635 -23.71 -42.21 8.37
CA GLU A 635 -24.30 -43.48 7.92
C GLU A 635 -24.39 -43.59 6.40
N ARG A 636 -24.06 -42.52 5.67
CA ARG A 636 -24.21 -42.41 4.21
C ARG A 636 -25.63 -42.69 3.71
N SER A 637 -26.64 -42.46 4.56
CA SER A 637 -28.04 -42.63 4.23
C SER A 637 -28.64 -41.42 3.50
N HIS A 638 -28.01 -40.24 3.61
CA HIS A 638 -28.48 -38.99 3.02
C HIS A 638 -27.36 -38.20 2.33
N TRP A 639 -27.74 -37.46 1.29
CA TRP A 639 -26.96 -36.40 0.66
C TRP A 639 -27.32 -35.05 1.28
N PHE A 640 -26.31 -34.20 1.47
CA PHE A 640 -26.46 -32.83 1.95
C PHE A 640 -25.72 -31.89 0.99
N LEU A 641 -26.43 -30.89 0.49
CA LEU A 641 -25.84 -29.78 -0.22
C LEU A 641 -25.64 -28.64 0.78
N TRP A 642 -24.41 -28.17 0.87
CA TRP A 642 -24.01 -27.03 1.67
C TRP A 642 -23.91 -25.82 0.76
N THR A 643 -24.42 -24.68 1.21
CA THR A 643 -24.05 -23.38 0.64
C THR A 643 -23.07 -22.72 1.60
N GLY A 644 -22.12 -21.98 1.04
CA GLY A 644 -21.34 -21.03 1.81
C GLY A 644 -21.25 -19.74 1.05
N TYR A 645 -21.39 -18.67 1.83
CA TYR A 645 -21.36 -17.30 1.39
C TYR A 645 -20.41 -16.53 2.30
N TYR A 646 -19.94 -15.41 1.80
CA TYR A 646 -19.15 -14.45 2.56
C TYR A 646 -20.10 -13.38 3.09
N ASP A 647 -20.03 -13.10 4.38
CA ASP A 647 -20.90 -12.13 5.05
C ASP A 647 -20.00 -11.17 5.84
N ASP A 648 -19.87 -9.96 5.33
CA ASP A 648 -19.00 -8.92 5.88
C ASP A 648 -19.43 -8.50 7.30
N GLU A 649 -20.69 -8.72 7.69
CA GLU A 649 -21.23 -8.36 9.01
C GLU A 649 -20.99 -9.44 10.07
N MET A 650 -20.83 -10.71 9.67
CA MET A 650 -20.70 -11.86 10.59
C MET A 650 -19.24 -12.22 10.96
N GLY A 651 -18.29 -11.36 10.59
CA GLY A 651 -16.85 -11.52 10.85
C GLY A 651 -16.08 -12.14 9.68
N GLU A 652 -14.76 -11.97 9.67
CA GLU A 652 -13.85 -12.43 8.61
C GLU A 652 -13.87 -13.96 8.44
N GLY A 653 -14.82 -14.48 7.66
CA GLY A 653 -14.93 -15.92 7.43
C GLY A 653 -16.10 -16.37 6.55
N TRP A 654 -15.90 -17.48 5.86
CA TRP A 654 -16.98 -18.15 5.13
C TRP A 654 -17.95 -18.82 6.10
N VAL A 655 -19.23 -18.44 6.03
CA VAL A 655 -20.31 -19.12 6.74
C VAL A 655 -20.79 -20.28 5.89
N TYR A 656 -20.94 -21.46 6.48
CA TYR A 656 -21.41 -22.67 5.79
C TYR A 656 -22.68 -23.16 6.44
N GLN A 657 -23.73 -23.35 5.65
CA GLN A 657 -25.00 -23.90 6.12
C GLN A 657 -25.52 -24.97 5.18
N VAL A 658 -26.35 -25.86 5.72
CA VAL A 658 -27.03 -26.88 4.93
C VAL A 658 -28.11 -26.19 4.13
N TYR A 659 -28.03 -26.33 2.82
CA TYR A 659 -28.92 -25.70 1.86
C TYR A 659 -30.11 -26.62 1.56
N THR A 660 -29.82 -27.85 1.12
CA THR A 660 -30.83 -28.89 0.83
C THR A 660 -30.30 -30.27 1.18
N TYR A 661 -31.21 -31.25 1.35
CA TYR A 661 -30.84 -32.64 1.61
C TYR A 661 -31.81 -33.62 0.96
N MET A 662 -31.37 -34.86 0.71
CA MET A 662 -32.21 -35.94 0.17
C MET A 662 -31.71 -37.32 0.61
N PRO A 663 -32.56 -38.36 0.66
CA PRO A 663 -32.12 -39.74 0.84
C PRO A 663 -31.15 -40.17 -0.27
N ARG A 664 -30.10 -40.93 0.07
CA ARG A 664 -29.09 -41.35 -0.90
C ARG A 664 -29.63 -42.36 -1.89
N GLN A 665 -30.31 -43.43 -1.44
CA GLN A 665 -31.02 -44.44 -2.24
C GLN A 665 -30.36 -44.84 -3.59
N GLY A 666 -29.03 -44.98 -3.63
CA GLY A 666 -28.30 -45.32 -4.85
C GLY A 666 -28.11 -44.18 -5.87
N VAL A 667 -28.55 -42.96 -5.56
CA VAL A 667 -28.39 -41.77 -6.40
C VAL A 667 -26.91 -41.36 -6.45
N GLU A 668 -26.41 -41.22 -7.67
CA GLU A 668 -25.05 -40.76 -7.96
C GLU A 668 -24.81 -39.33 -7.50
N ALA A 669 -23.56 -39.01 -7.13
CA ALA A 669 -23.21 -37.72 -6.53
C ALA A 669 -23.53 -36.51 -7.44
N ARG A 670 -23.27 -36.61 -8.76
CA ARG A 670 -23.58 -35.53 -9.71
C ARG A 670 -25.09 -35.32 -9.86
N THR A 671 -25.87 -36.40 -9.92
CA THR A 671 -27.34 -36.36 -9.98
C THR A 671 -27.93 -35.79 -8.69
N ALA A 672 -27.41 -36.20 -7.54
CA ALA A 672 -27.81 -35.65 -6.24
C ALA A 672 -27.50 -34.15 -6.16
N ALA A 673 -26.29 -33.73 -6.55
CA ALA A 673 -25.92 -32.30 -6.55
C ALA A 673 -26.86 -31.46 -7.43
N ALA A 674 -27.20 -31.94 -8.64
CA ALA A 674 -28.12 -31.25 -9.54
C ALA A 674 -29.53 -31.13 -8.94
N ALA A 675 -30.10 -32.24 -8.46
CA ALA A 675 -31.44 -32.27 -7.87
C ALA A 675 -31.56 -31.40 -6.61
N LEU A 676 -30.52 -31.44 -5.77
CA LEU A 676 -30.45 -30.65 -4.54
C LEU A 676 -30.29 -29.15 -4.79
N LEU A 677 -29.49 -28.77 -5.80
CA LEU A 677 -29.32 -27.36 -6.18
C LEU A 677 -30.61 -26.81 -6.80
N GLU A 678 -31.23 -27.56 -7.71
CA GLU A 678 -32.52 -27.20 -8.31
C GLU A 678 -33.60 -27.01 -7.23
N CYS A 679 -33.70 -27.95 -6.28
CA CYS A 679 -34.63 -27.85 -5.15
C CYS A 679 -34.40 -26.58 -4.32
N GLY A 680 -33.15 -26.24 -4.04
CA GLY A 680 -32.81 -25.06 -3.24
C GLY A 680 -33.14 -23.76 -3.95
N TRP A 681 -32.76 -23.63 -5.22
CA TRP A 681 -33.06 -22.45 -6.01
C TRP A 681 -34.56 -22.25 -6.24
N ARG A 682 -35.34 -23.33 -6.48
CA ARG A 682 -36.81 -23.23 -6.51
C ARG A 682 -37.35 -22.67 -5.20
N ALA A 683 -36.88 -23.18 -4.07
CA ALA A 683 -37.34 -22.75 -2.77
C ALA A 683 -36.97 -21.28 -2.45
N GLU A 684 -35.79 -20.81 -2.85
CA GLU A 684 -35.40 -19.39 -2.70
C GLU A 684 -36.17 -18.47 -3.65
N ARG A 685 -36.37 -18.88 -4.91
CA ARG A 685 -37.21 -18.16 -5.87
C ARG A 685 -38.64 -18.01 -5.34
N ASP A 686 -39.23 -19.09 -4.86
CA ASP A 686 -40.61 -19.11 -4.35
C ASP A 686 -40.78 -18.28 -3.07
N ARG A 687 -39.67 -17.99 -2.36
CA ARG A 687 -39.63 -17.09 -1.19
C ARG A 687 -39.21 -15.67 -1.53
N GLU A 688 -39.02 -15.36 -2.80
CA GLU A 688 -38.52 -14.06 -3.29
C GLU A 688 -37.15 -13.66 -2.71
N THR A 689 -36.37 -14.64 -2.22
CA THR A 689 -35.00 -14.39 -1.74
C THR A 689 -33.96 -14.53 -2.85
N LEU A 690 -34.36 -15.07 -4.00
CA LEU A 690 -33.56 -15.17 -5.22
C LEU A 690 -34.45 -14.96 -6.45
N THR A 691 -34.69 -13.69 -6.79
CA THR A 691 -35.66 -13.30 -7.83
C THR A 691 -35.13 -13.47 -9.25
N ALA A 692 -33.81 -13.49 -9.42
CA ALA A 692 -33.15 -13.63 -10.71
C ALA A 692 -32.35 -14.93 -10.85
N ARG A 693 -32.16 -15.34 -12.10
CA ARG A 693 -31.24 -16.42 -12.46
C ARG A 693 -29.79 -16.06 -12.11
N PRO A 694 -28.90 -17.05 -11.88
CA PRO A 694 -27.47 -16.81 -11.76
C PRO A 694 -26.92 -16.04 -12.96
N GLU A 695 -26.04 -15.08 -12.72
CA GLU A 695 -25.39 -14.29 -13.78
C GLU A 695 -24.26 -15.07 -14.45
N GLY A 696 -23.57 -15.92 -13.67
CA GLY A 696 -22.41 -16.64 -14.14
C GLY A 696 -21.99 -17.80 -13.24
N VAL A 697 -21.27 -18.73 -13.85
CA VAL A 697 -20.58 -19.83 -13.15
C VAL A 697 -19.13 -19.39 -12.91
N VAL A 698 -18.83 -18.98 -11.68
CA VAL A 698 -17.48 -18.57 -11.26
C VAL A 698 -16.51 -19.75 -11.30
N ARG A 699 -16.96 -20.94 -10.87
CA ARG A 699 -16.11 -22.14 -10.82
C ARG A 699 -16.91 -23.42 -10.92
N GLU A 700 -16.49 -24.30 -11.83
CA GLU A 700 -17.05 -25.65 -11.98
C GLU A 700 -16.51 -26.64 -10.93
N GLY A 701 -17.33 -27.63 -10.58
CA GLY A 701 -16.95 -28.74 -9.70
C GLY A 701 -17.57 -30.04 -10.17
N LEU A 702 -18.38 -30.67 -9.31
CA LEU A 702 -19.22 -31.82 -9.70
C LEU A 702 -20.20 -31.46 -10.82
N LEU A 703 -20.72 -30.24 -10.81
CA LEU A 703 -21.57 -29.72 -11.88
C LEU A 703 -20.75 -28.86 -12.83
N LYS A 704 -21.04 -29.02 -14.11
CA LYS A 704 -20.47 -28.23 -15.21
C LYS A 704 -21.34 -27.03 -15.51
N ALA A 705 -20.79 -26.01 -16.17
CA ALA A 705 -21.55 -24.81 -16.52
C ALA A 705 -22.85 -25.15 -17.28
N ALA A 706 -22.81 -26.13 -18.19
CA ALA A 706 -24.00 -26.62 -18.88
C ALA A 706 -25.04 -27.28 -17.95
N ASP A 707 -24.60 -27.97 -16.88
CA ASP A 707 -25.53 -28.53 -15.89
C ASP A 707 -26.20 -27.40 -15.10
N ILE A 708 -25.42 -26.39 -14.70
CA ILE A 708 -25.88 -25.23 -13.95
C ILE A 708 -26.88 -24.40 -14.77
N GLU A 709 -26.57 -24.13 -16.04
CA GLU A 709 -27.47 -23.44 -16.96
C GLU A 709 -28.78 -24.20 -17.12
N ALA A 710 -28.72 -25.51 -17.33
CA ALA A 710 -29.92 -26.33 -17.45
C ALA A 710 -30.73 -26.41 -16.16
N ILE A 711 -30.12 -26.22 -14.98
CA ILE A 711 -30.83 -26.09 -13.70
C ILE A 711 -31.47 -24.70 -13.64
N ALA A 712 -30.73 -23.63 -13.95
CA ALA A 712 -31.24 -22.27 -13.96
C ALA A 712 -32.46 -22.12 -14.87
N SER A 713 -32.43 -22.60 -16.11
CA SER A 713 -33.59 -22.54 -17.02
C SER A 713 -34.80 -23.33 -16.51
N ALA A 714 -34.59 -24.37 -15.69
CA ALA A 714 -35.68 -25.14 -15.10
C ALA A 714 -36.32 -24.42 -13.90
N VAL A 715 -35.54 -23.58 -13.20
CA VAL A 715 -35.99 -22.80 -12.04
C VAL A 715 -36.58 -21.46 -12.47
N TRP A 716 -36.01 -20.78 -13.45
CA TRP A 716 -36.52 -19.53 -14.01
C TRP A 716 -36.87 -19.73 -15.48
N PRO A 717 -38.04 -20.33 -15.79
CA PRO A 717 -38.53 -20.35 -17.16
C PRO A 717 -38.84 -18.93 -17.61
N ASP A 718 -38.39 -18.57 -18.81
CA ASP A 718 -38.57 -17.25 -19.44
C ASP A 718 -40.03 -16.77 -19.49
#